data_AF-A0A5N5QR46-F1
#
_entry.id   AF-A0A5N5QR46-F1
#
_cell.length_a   1.000
_cell.length_b   1.000
_cell.length_c   1.000
_cell.angle_alpha   90.00
_cell.angle_beta   90.00
_cell.angle_gamma   90.00
#
_symmetry.space_group_name_H-M   'P 1'
#
loop_
_entity.id
_entity.type
_entity.pdbx_description
1 polymer ?
#
loop_
_entity_poly.entity_id
_entity_poly.type
_entity_poly.pdbx_seq_one_letter_code
_entity_poly.pdbx_strand_id
1 'polypeptide(L)'
;MSSSGNGSRKRRFPQSDLEDTHSPTPSELNLLDGESEPQRSQSRNSPNPPPNKKKTALSNVQSNLKHSHSPSPGPSGKKGTGPPRTAPKTTEDDKDGMFAPSLPIIYNFKVTSDDQLEGVSRGPVFLPISERDTSDFRITADIPMNRQGFRYIPAGPSPIPGIICRTLESPPASCVHVSWEDRSPFVRVTEDGLRMTTDKGYRSARLNVPIREGKWYFEVVIERGGGEGKGDVTNPEGSHVRLGWGRREAPLNGPVGLDGYSYGMRDKTGEKVTLSRPKPYGRPFHSGDVIGLYISLPSRTEAQPGDPTDPARIVRKRIPIQFKHQLYFESMEYRVSKEMEALLEQNNKPPAPTLPSPTKRSAKSLPERNRPKPVAVPVMRPLPILKGSKIAFFVNGECQGVAFEDIYDYLQLRADPKSSSAKGSRKGGAVEAFQRERENVFDDGWLGYYPFISVFGGGTARINAGPDFHFPPPDDIDALLELGATTTSVKQENSASTWRSLQERYAEFMAEQWALDAKEEAHAKAAIEANNAENARRAEAARKRRENDQRKREALKAERGTATPPVDHTPGTTTPQNLEPDVPPDGLSHLGTDGAYVYQVVDASAAWDALADIDKVQNEGLDVKREFTPMEWKQE
;
A
#
# COMPACT_ATOMS: atom_id res chain seq x y z
N MET A 1 -53.53 31.09 23.99
CA MET A 1 -53.42 32.57 23.80
C MET A 1 -52.70 33.17 25.00
N SER A 2 -52.22 34.41 24.89
CA SER A 2 -51.24 35.02 25.81
C SER A 2 -51.86 35.90 26.91
N SER A 3 -51.31 35.82 28.12
CA SER A 3 -51.29 36.94 29.07
C SER A 3 -50.06 36.84 29.98
N SER A 4 -49.17 37.83 29.93
CA SER A 4 -48.00 37.94 30.80
C SER A 4 -48.32 38.81 32.03
N GLY A 5 -47.75 38.48 33.19
CA GLY A 5 -47.86 39.31 34.40
C GLY A 5 -46.65 39.12 35.30
N ASN A 6 -45.88 40.19 35.54
CA ASN A 6 -44.62 40.17 36.29
C ASN A 6 -44.77 40.96 37.61
N GLY A 7 -44.14 40.54 38.71
CA GLY A 7 -44.39 41.15 40.03
C GLY A 7 -43.47 40.71 41.17
N SER A 8 -42.24 41.21 41.21
CA SER A 8 -41.28 40.92 42.30
C SER A 8 -41.46 41.82 43.53
N ARG A 9 -41.49 41.23 44.74
CA ARG A 9 -41.21 41.94 46.01
C ARG A 9 -40.34 41.10 46.96
N LYS A 10 -39.25 41.69 47.46
CA LYS A 10 -38.44 41.19 48.58
C LYS A 10 -39.00 41.71 49.91
N ARG A 11 -38.87 40.96 51.02
CA ARG A 11 -38.13 41.39 52.25
C ARG A 11 -38.19 40.39 53.44
N ARG A 12 -37.02 40.29 54.12
CA ARG A 12 -36.77 40.08 55.56
C ARG A 12 -36.91 38.69 56.21
N PHE A 13 -35.75 38.22 56.72
CA PHE A 13 -35.57 37.48 57.99
C PHE A 13 -35.84 38.39 59.21
N PRO A 14 -35.94 37.84 60.43
CA PRO A 14 -34.77 37.66 61.34
C PRO A 14 -34.56 36.16 61.73
N GLN A 15 -33.50 35.64 62.36
CA GLN A 15 -32.49 36.15 63.34
C GLN A 15 -33.06 36.32 64.77
N SER A 16 -32.35 36.11 65.89
CA SER A 16 -30.93 35.76 66.21
C SER A 16 -30.76 34.23 66.51
N ASP A 17 -29.90 33.60 67.35
CA ASP A 17 -28.97 33.90 68.49
C ASP A 17 -27.80 32.86 68.45
N LEU A 18 -26.55 33.04 68.92
CA LEU A 18 -25.88 33.55 70.17
C LEU A 18 -25.69 32.44 71.26
N GLU A 19 -24.53 32.28 71.94
CA GLU A 19 -23.27 33.07 71.99
C GLU A 19 -22.03 32.27 72.56
N ASP A 20 -20.81 32.62 72.12
CA ASP A 20 -19.47 32.64 72.79
C ASP A 20 -18.88 31.46 73.65
N THR A 21 -17.61 31.40 74.10
CA THR A 21 -16.42 32.31 74.29
C THR A 21 -15.10 31.45 74.25
N HIS A 22 -13.80 31.87 74.25
CA HIS A 22 -12.99 33.12 74.11
C HIS A 22 -11.48 32.77 73.77
N SER A 23 -10.53 33.72 73.86
CA SER A 23 -9.04 33.57 73.70
C SER A 23 -8.28 33.77 75.07
N PRO A 24 -6.91 33.86 75.26
CA PRO A 24 -5.81 34.48 74.44
C PRO A 24 -4.37 33.81 74.49
N THR A 25 -3.33 34.58 74.12
CA THR A 25 -1.84 34.35 74.00
C THR A 25 -1.05 34.65 75.33
N PRO A 26 0.34 34.61 75.50
CA PRO A 26 1.48 34.83 74.55
C PRO A 26 2.90 34.14 74.79
N SER A 27 3.93 34.57 74.02
CA SER A 27 5.41 34.58 74.32
C SER A 27 6.26 33.27 74.21
N GLU A 28 7.60 33.19 73.99
CA GLU A 28 8.70 34.13 73.55
C GLU A 28 10.04 33.39 73.18
N LEU A 29 11.14 34.12 72.84
CA LEU A 29 12.58 33.73 72.63
C LEU A 29 12.94 32.91 71.35
N ASN A 30 13.71 33.41 70.34
CA ASN A 30 15.16 33.81 70.23
C ASN A 30 16.09 32.66 69.70
N LEU A 31 17.15 32.83 68.88
CA LEU A 31 17.98 34.00 68.48
C LEU A 31 18.84 33.74 67.18
N LEU A 32 18.91 34.69 66.21
CA LEU A 32 19.99 35.00 65.19
C LEU A 32 20.61 33.85 64.30
N ASP A 33 21.35 34.02 63.17
CA ASP A 33 21.71 35.10 62.20
C ASP A 33 22.16 34.40 60.86
N GLY A 34 22.31 35.02 59.68
CA GLY A 34 22.23 36.42 59.28
C GLY A 34 22.42 36.66 57.75
N GLU A 35 22.56 37.94 57.39
CA GLU A 35 22.51 38.63 56.06
C GLU A 35 23.40 38.08 54.90
N SER A 36 23.26 38.46 53.61
CA SER A 36 22.95 39.80 53.06
C SER A 36 22.45 39.86 51.59
N GLU A 37 21.73 40.94 51.28
CA GLU A 37 21.41 41.46 49.94
C GLU A 37 22.05 42.87 49.79
N PRO A 38 22.12 43.47 48.59
CA PRO A 38 21.59 44.84 48.51
C PRO A 38 20.76 45.17 47.26
N GLN A 39 19.83 46.12 47.46
CA GLN A 39 18.86 46.67 46.48
C GLN A 39 19.49 47.83 45.64
N ARG A 40 18.83 48.65 44.80
CA ARG A 40 17.40 49.06 44.74
C ARG A 40 17.04 49.95 43.50
N SER A 41 15.89 49.67 42.83
CA SER A 41 14.94 50.65 42.20
C SER A 41 15.43 51.64 41.08
N GLN A 42 14.61 52.34 40.26
CA GLN A 42 13.21 52.81 40.37
C GLN A 42 12.47 52.98 39.01
N SER A 43 11.15 52.69 38.99
CA SER A 43 10.01 53.40 38.31
C SER A 43 10.05 53.76 36.78
N ARG A 44 8.95 54.05 36.04
CA ARG A 44 7.60 54.58 36.37
C ARG A 44 6.59 54.40 35.19
N ASN A 45 5.27 54.56 35.49
CA ASN A 45 4.15 55.00 34.61
C ASN A 45 3.41 54.06 33.61
N SER A 46 2.09 54.34 33.50
CA SER A 46 1.07 53.99 32.48
C SER A 46 -0.01 55.11 32.54
N PRO A 47 -0.78 55.45 31.47
CA PRO A 47 -2.08 54.77 31.20
C PRO A 47 -2.61 54.79 29.72
N ASN A 48 -3.82 54.22 29.52
CA ASN A 48 -4.67 54.16 28.30
C ASN A 48 -5.90 55.13 28.42
N PRO A 49 -6.92 55.19 27.50
CA PRO A 49 -7.06 54.94 26.04
C PRO A 49 -7.58 56.25 25.33
N PRO A 50 -8.77 56.40 24.67
CA PRO A 50 -9.52 55.70 23.58
C PRO A 50 -9.72 56.69 22.35
N PRO A 51 -10.88 56.88 21.64
CA PRO A 51 -12.02 56.03 21.22
C PRO A 51 -12.47 56.09 19.72
N ASN A 52 -13.14 55.01 19.24
CA ASN A 52 -14.29 54.95 18.29
C ASN A 52 -14.28 55.61 16.87
N LYS A 53 -14.59 54.79 15.82
CA LYS A 53 -15.93 54.76 15.13
C LYS A 53 -16.09 53.63 14.07
N LYS A 54 -17.36 53.34 13.73
CA LYS A 54 -17.88 52.21 12.93
C LYS A 54 -17.73 52.39 11.40
N LYS A 55 -17.65 51.31 10.60
CA LYS A 55 -18.62 50.95 9.52
C LYS A 55 -18.33 49.66 8.70
N THR A 56 -19.40 48.85 8.56
CA THR A 56 -19.88 48.05 7.40
C THR A 56 -18.96 47.58 6.23
N ALA A 57 -18.89 46.25 6.09
CA ALA A 57 -19.34 45.45 4.92
C ALA A 57 -18.55 45.36 3.57
N LEU A 58 -18.54 44.10 3.07
CA LEU A 58 -18.57 43.60 1.68
C LEU A 58 -17.30 43.51 0.78
N SER A 59 -17.15 42.30 0.24
CA SER A 59 -16.82 41.93 -1.16
C SER A 59 -15.38 41.63 -1.60
N ASN A 60 -15.31 40.69 -2.55
CA ASN A 60 -14.11 40.09 -3.14
C ASN A 60 -13.35 41.05 -4.07
N VAL A 61 -12.02 40.91 -4.13
CA VAL A 61 -11.25 40.85 -5.39
C VAL A 61 -10.13 39.81 -5.23
N GLN A 62 -9.83 39.05 -6.28
CA GLN A 62 -8.69 38.11 -6.34
C GLN A 62 -7.41 38.84 -6.75
N SER A 63 -6.25 38.41 -6.24
CA SER A 63 -4.97 38.64 -6.91
C SER A 63 -4.03 37.44 -6.75
N ASN A 64 -3.42 37.04 -7.87
CA ASN A 64 -2.26 36.15 -7.85
C ASN A 64 -1.04 36.93 -7.39
N LEU A 65 -0.16 36.31 -6.60
CA LEU A 65 1.27 36.63 -6.62
C LEU A 65 2.11 35.39 -6.35
N LYS A 66 3.31 35.32 -6.93
CA LYS A 66 4.20 34.15 -6.90
C LYS A 66 5.55 34.51 -6.27
N HIS A 67 6.02 33.68 -5.33
CA HIS A 67 7.39 33.68 -4.78
C HIS A 67 7.80 35.02 -4.09
N SER A 68 8.90 35.13 -3.33
CA SER A 68 9.90 34.17 -2.86
C SER A 68 10.15 34.39 -1.34
N HIS A 69 11.06 33.72 -0.63
CA HIS A 69 12.51 33.83 -0.77
C HIS A 69 13.25 32.56 -0.36
N SER A 70 14.18 32.14 -1.21
CA SER A 70 15.32 31.27 -0.87
C SER A 70 16.59 32.13 -0.79
N PRO A 71 17.65 31.70 -0.08
CA PRO A 71 19.00 32.24 -0.30
C PRO A 71 19.53 31.82 -1.68
N SER A 72 20.30 32.72 -2.33
CA SER A 72 20.85 32.51 -3.68
C SER A 72 22.24 31.85 -3.68
N PRO A 73 22.67 31.18 -4.78
CA PRO A 73 23.92 30.42 -4.85
C PRO A 73 25.16 31.26 -5.21
N GLY A 74 26.34 30.74 -4.85
CA GLY A 74 27.66 31.15 -5.36
C GLY A 74 28.19 30.21 -6.47
N PRO A 75 29.29 30.57 -7.16
CA PRO A 75 29.72 29.92 -8.41
C PRO A 75 30.50 28.61 -8.24
N SER A 76 30.65 27.92 -9.37
CA SER A 76 31.18 26.55 -9.54
C SER A 76 32.61 26.29 -9.05
N GLY A 77 32.85 25.13 -8.41
CA GLY A 77 34.19 24.60 -8.21
C GLY A 77 34.26 23.17 -7.65
N LYS A 78 35.01 22.31 -8.34
CA LYS A 78 35.50 20.95 -7.95
C LYS A 78 34.48 19.79 -7.93
N LYS A 79 35.06 18.58 -8.01
CA LYS A 79 34.41 17.28 -8.27
C LYS A 79 33.96 16.58 -6.97
N GLY A 80 32.86 15.82 -7.04
CA GLY A 80 32.46 14.80 -6.06
C GLY A 80 31.50 13.79 -6.71
N THR A 81 31.97 12.65 -7.19
CA THR A 81 31.91 11.34 -6.49
C THR A 81 30.47 10.88 -6.17
N GLY A 82 29.82 10.27 -7.17
CA GLY A 82 28.68 9.38 -6.95
C GLY A 82 29.10 8.00 -6.43
N PRO A 83 28.15 7.14 -6.02
CA PRO A 83 28.45 5.82 -5.43
C PRO A 83 29.12 4.87 -6.43
N PRO A 84 29.98 3.94 -5.97
CA PRO A 84 30.81 3.11 -6.84
C PRO A 84 30.02 2.02 -7.57
N ARG A 85 30.08 2.02 -8.91
CA ARG A 85 29.71 0.87 -9.74
C ARG A 85 30.83 -0.18 -9.71
N THR A 86 30.68 -1.22 -8.89
CA THR A 86 31.51 -2.43 -8.96
C THR A 86 30.94 -3.42 -9.98
N ALA A 87 31.31 -3.25 -11.25
CA ALA A 87 31.19 -4.31 -12.24
C ALA A 87 32.50 -5.12 -12.28
N PRO A 88 32.48 -6.47 -12.29
CA PRO A 88 33.69 -7.25 -12.47
C PRO A 88 34.24 -7.06 -13.90
N LYS A 89 35.57 -7.02 -14.03
CA LYS A 89 36.23 -7.08 -15.34
C LYS A 89 36.34 -8.55 -15.78
N THR A 90 35.86 -8.85 -16.97
CA THR A 90 36.28 -10.02 -17.76
C THR A 90 37.19 -9.55 -18.88
N THR A 91 38.32 -10.22 -19.07
CA THR A 91 39.32 -9.90 -20.09
C THR A 91 39.22 -10.84 -21.28
N GLU A 92 39.36 -10.24 -22.47
CA GLU A 92 39.80 -10.82 -23.74
C GLU A 92 38.89 -11.83 -24.46
N ASP A 93 38.53 -11.41 -25.68
CA ASP A 93 38.37 -12.16 -26.92
C ASP A 93 37.76 -13.57 -26.93
N ASP A 94 36.54 -13.65 -27.49
CA ASP A 94 36.33 -14.49 -28.66
C ASP A 94 35.37 -13.82 -29.66
N LYS A 95 35.59 -13.98 -30.97
CA LYS A 95 34.81 -13.32 -32.04
C LYS A 95 34.18 -14.34 -32.99
N ASP A 96 33.18 -15.08 -32.52
CA ASP A 96 32.11 -15.60 -33.38
C ASP A 96 30.88 -15.97 -32.55
N GLY A 97 29.77 -15.23 -32.73
CA GLY A 97 28.60 -15.33 -31.86
C GLY A 97 27.30 -14.86 -32.53
N MET A 98 26.57 -15.79 -33.15
CA MET A 98 25.20 -15.55 -33.61
C MET A 98 24.26 -15.29 -32.43
N PHE A 99 23.31 -14.36 -32.62
CA PHE A 99 22.28 -13.94 -31.66
C PHE A 99 21.78 -15.07 -30.73
N ALA A 100 22.18 -15.00 -29.47
CA ALA A 100 21.56 -15.77 -28.39
C ALA A 100 20.20 -15.14 -28.00
N PRO A 101 19.12 -15.93 -27.82
CA PRO A 101 17.94 -15.45 -27.12
C PRO A 101 18.30 -14.98 -25.71
N SER A 102 17.54 -14.03 -25.17
CA SER A 102 17.72 -13.55 -23.80
C SER A 102 17.49 -14.67 -22.79
N LEU A 103 18.59 -15.22 -22.27
CA LEU A 103 18.55 -16.04 -21.06
C LEU A 103 17.93 -15.22 -19.92
N PRO A 104 17.14 -15.85 -19.04
CA PRO A 104 16.67 -15.17 -17.85
C PRO A 104 17.85 -14.75 -16.98
N ILE A 105 17.69 -13.63 -16.28
CA ILE A 105 18.72 -13.10 -15.39
C ILE A 105 18.85 -14.06 -14.21
N ILE A 106 19.88 -14.92 -14.25
CA ILE A 106 20.21 -15.82 -13.15
C ILE A 106 20.79 -14.97 -12.02
N TYR A 107 19.91 -14.55 -11.12
CA TYR A 107 20.30 -13.89 -9.89
C TYR A 107 20.93 -14.92 -8.95
N ASN A 108 22.27 -14.98 -8.92
CA ASN A 108 23.03 -15.71 -7.91
C ASN A 108 22.93 -15.02 -6.54
N PHE A 109 21.72 -14.99 -5.98
CA PHE A 109 21.45 -14.54 -4.63
C PHE A 109 22.04 -15.55 -3.64
N LYS A 110 22.98 -15.09 -2.82
CA LYS A 110 23.41 -15.87 -1.66
C LYS A 110 22.30 -15.83 -0.61
N VAL A 111 21.90 -17.00 -0.14
CA VAL A 111 21.08 -17.16 1.08
C VAL A 111 21.82 -16.50 2.25
N THR A 112 21.14 -15.73 3.09
CA THR A 112 21.79 -14.96 4.18
C THR A 112 21.42 -15.40 5.61
N SER A 113 20.41 -16.25 5.79
CA SER A 113 20.15 -17.00 7.02
C SER A 113 19.40 -18.30 6.72
N ASP A 114 19.44 -19.27 7.64
CA ASP A 114 18.72 -20.53 7.50
C ASP A 114 17.18 -20.32 7.56
N ASP A 115 16.70 -19.35 8.33
CA ASP A 115 15.28 -18.95 8.38
C ASP A 115 14.67 -18.63 6.99
N GLN A 116 15.47 -18.14 6.03
CA GLN A 116 15.03 -17.90 4.64
C GLN A 116 14.78 -19.20 3.85
N LEU A 117 15.42 -20.31 4.26
CA LEU A 117 15.15 -21.66 3.76
C LEU A 117 13.88 -22.22 4.43
N GLU A 118 13.64 -21.91 5.70
CA GLU A 118 12.43 -22.32 6.42
C GLU A 118 11.16 -21.57 5.93
N GLY A 119 11.30 -20.34 5.44
CA GLY A 119 10.20 -19.56 4.85
C GLY A 119 9.98 -18.17 5.46
N VAL A 120 10.76 -17.83 6.49
CA VAL A 120 10.66 -16.56 7.23
C VAL A 120 11.74 -15.60 6.76
N SER A 121 11.39 -14.34 6.61
CA SER A 121 12.32 -13.29 6.21
C SER A 121 13.04 -12.67 7.41
N ARG A 122 14.18 -12.00 7.15
CA ARG A 122 14.86 -11.25 8.22
C ARG A 122 14.00 -10.06 8.66
N GLY A 123 13.78 -9.94 9.97
CA GLY A 123 13.02 -8.85 10.56
C GLY A 123 13.71 -7.48 10.51
N PRO A 124 12.98 -6.39 10.77
CA PRO A 124 13.55 -5.05 10.87
C PRO A 124 14.56 -4.94 12.01
N VAL A 125 15.52 -4.02 11.88
CA VAL A 125 16.42 -3.66 12.98
C VAL A 125 15.72 -2.65 13.89
N PHE A 126 15.45 -3.03 15.15
CA PHE A 126 14.68 -2.22 16.10
C PHE A 126 15.54 -1.23 16.90
N LEU A 127 15.68 0.00 16.40
CA LEU A 127 16.45 1.06 17.05
C LEU A 127 15.60 1.80 18.12
N PRO A 128 16.18 2.27 19.24
CA PRO A 128 15.48 3.13 20.18
C PRO A 128 15.12 4.48 19.54
N ILE A 129 14.05 5.14 20.02
CA ILE A 129 13.62 6.45 19.52
C ILE A 129 14.63 7.55 19.89
N SER A 130 15.20 7.46 21.09
CA SER A 130 16.36 8.27 21.53
C SER A 130 17.12 7.54 22.63
N GLU A 131 18.35 7.97 22.94
CA GLU A 131 19.19 7.45 24.03
C GLU A 131 18.54 7.56 25.43
N ARG A 132 17.48 8.36 25.57
CA ARG A 132 16.78 8.62 26.84
C ARG A 132 15.34 8.09 26.85
N ASP A 133 14.91 7.44 25.77
CA ASP A 133 13.57 6.86 25.68
C ASP A 133 13.59 5.47 26.33
N THR A 134 12.81 5.31 27.40
CA THR A 134 12.67 4.05 28.14
C THR A 134 11.40 3.27 27.75
N SER A 135 10.73 3.67 26.67
CA SER A 135 9.53 2.96 26.18
C SER A 135 9.90 1.81 25.24
N ASP A 136 8.98 0.86 25.10
CA ASP A 136 9.13 -0.31 24.23
C ASP A 136 9.09 0.06 22.73
N PHE A 137 8.79 1.31 22.39
CA PHE A 137 8.58 1.75 21.01
C PHE A 137 9.89 2.00 20.28
N ARG A 138 9.98 1.48 19.05
CA ARG A 138 11.20 1.46 18.25
C ARG A 138 11.02 2.11 16.89
N ILE A 139 12.14 2.58 16.35
CA ILE A 139 12.31 2.95 14.95
C ILE A 139 12.84 1.72 14.21
N THR A 140 12.07 1.21 13.26
CA THR A 140 12.48 0.11 12.39
C THR A 140 13.44 0.61 11.31
N ALA A 141 14.66 0.08 11.31
CA ALA A 141 15.64 0.23 10.24
C ALA A 141 15.69 -1.03 9.35
N ASP A 142 16.53 -0.95 8.32
CA ASP A 142 16.88 -2.02 7.36
C ASP A 142 15.78 -2.62 6.47
N ILE A 143 14.53 -2.20 6.61
CA ILE A 143 13.40 -2.52 5.72
C ILE A 143 13.15 -1.48 4.61
N PRO A 144 12.64 -1.88 3.42
CA PRO A 144 12.18 -0.99 2.37
C PRO A 144 10.70 -0.63 2.58
N MET A 145 10.41 0.61 2.95
CA MET A 145 9.03 1.06 3.22
C MET A 145 8.26 1.41 1.94
N ASN A 146 6.97 1.06 1.90
CA ASN A 146 6.07 1.34 0.78
C ASN A 146 5.92 2.85 0.57
N ARG A 147 6.36 3.35 -0.58
CA ARG A 147 6.39 4.79 -0.89
C ARG A 147 6.57 5.03 -2.38
N GLN A 148 6.31 6.28 -2.81
CA GLN A 148 6.63 6.76 -4.17
C GLN A 148 5.97 5.96 -5.32
N GLY A 149 4.90 5.20 -5.03
CA GLY A 149 4.22 4.33 -6.00
C GLY A 149 4.78 2.91 -6.09
N PHE A 150 5.62 2.49 -5.16
CA PHE A 150 6.17 1.13 -5.06
C PHE A 150 5.74 0.44 -3.77
N ARG A 151 5.49 -0.87 -3.89
CA ARG A 151 5.20 -1.79 -2.79
C ARG A 151 6.32 -2.83 -2.71
N TYR A 152 6.74 -3.12 -1.48
CA TYR A 152 7.75 -4.13 -1.18
C TYR A 152 7.12 -5.28 -0.39
N ILE A 153 7.53 -6.50 -0.71
CA ILE A 153 7.08 -7.74 -0.06
C ILE A 153 8.34 -8.60 0.19
N PRO A 154 8.55 -9.17 1.38
CA PRO A 154 9.71 -10.04 1.62
C PRO A 154 9.75 -11.24 0.67
N ALA A 155 10.95 -11.53 0.17
CA ALA A 155 11.18 -12.61 -0.80
C ALA A 155 12.36 -13.49 -0.37
N GLY A 156 12.39 -14.70 -0.89
CA GLY A 156 13.47 -15.67 -0.66
C GLY A 156 13.69 -16.55 -1.88
N PRO A 157 14.79 -17.33 -1.92
CA PRO A 157 15.04 -18.25 -3.03
C PRO A 157 13.92 -19.30 -3.14
N SER A 158 13.55 -19.64 -4.38
CA SER A 158 12.81 -20.87 -4.68
C SER A 158 13.73 -22.10 -4.54
N PRO A 159 13.20 -23.28 -4.21
CA PRO A 159 13.90 -24.55 -4.40
C PRO A 159 14.28 -24.84 -5.86
N ILE A 160 13.64 -24.20 -6.85
CA ILE A 160 13.93 -24.35 -8.28
C ILE A 160 15.12 -23.44 -8.66
N PRO A 161 16.29 -23.98 -9.06
CA PRO A 161 17.45 -23.16 -9.38
C PRO A 161 17.24 -22.24 -10.57
N GLY A 162 17.60 -20.96 -10.41
CA GLY A 162 18.02 -20.10 -11.51
C GLY A 162 17.18 -18.84 -11.78
N ILE A 163 15.89 -18.82 -11.46
CA ILE A 163 15.02 -17.67 -11.82
C ILE A 163 14.13 -17.18 -10.67
N ILE A 164 13.70 -18.07 -9.79
CA ILE A 164 12.45 -17.87 -9.06
C ILE A 164 12.73 -17.50 -7.60
N CYS A 165 11.98 -16.53 -7.11
CA CYS A 165 11.85 -16.26 -5.68
C CYS A 165 10.43 -16.63 -5.24
N ARG A 166 10.28 -17.00 -3.96
CA ARG A 166 9.00 -17.19 -3.28
C ARG A 166 8.74 -16.05 -2.29
N THR A 167 7.49 -15.88 -1.92
CA THR A 167 7.03 -14.95 -0.88
C THR A 167 7.40 -15.52 0.49
N LEU A 168 8.04 -14.72 1.34
CA LEU A 168 8.37 -15.12 2.72
C LEU A 168 7.43 -14.44 3.72
N GLU A 169 7.28 -15.04 4.90
CA GLU A 169 6.63 -14.40 6.04
C GLU A 169 7.50 -13.27 6.61
N SER A 170 6.85 -12.24 7.14
CA SER A 170 7.50 -11.26 8.02
C SER A 170 7.49 -11.79 9.45
N PRO A 171 8.60 -11.71 10.21
CA PRO A 171 8.59 -12.05 11.62
C PRO A 171 7.90 -10.95 12.45
N PRO A 172 7.16 -11.28 13.54
CA PRO A 172 6.88 -12.64 14.02
C PRO A 172 6.00 -13.42 13.03
N ALA A 173 6.43 -14.64 12.71
CA ALA A 173 5.77 -15.47 11.70
C ALA A 173 4.41 -15.96 12.20
N SER A 174 3.52 -16.29 11.28
CA SER A 174 2.19 -16.84 11.52
C SER A 174 1.27 -15.98 12.41
N CYS A 175 1.55 -14.67 12.58
CA CYS A 175 0.71 -13.76 13.37
C CYS A 175 0.28 -12.50 12.60
N VAL A 176 -0.87 -11.93 12.98
CA VAL A 176 -1.29 -10.62 12.49
C VAL A 176 -0.64 -9.51 13.32
N HIS A 177 0.25 -8.76 12.66
CA HIS A 177 0.97 -7.64 13.25
C HIS A 177 0.90 -6.40 12.34
N VAL A 178 1.37 -5.25 12.84
CA VAL A 178 1.56 -4.02 12.06
C VAL A 178 2.55 -4.29 10.93
N SER A 179 2.18 -4.07 9.66
CA SER A 179 3.10 -4.28 8.54
C SER A 179 4.36 -3.42 8.70
N TRP A 180 5.52 -4.03 8.43
CA TRP A 180 6.79 -3.34 8.53
C TRP A 180 6.94 -2.32 7.40
N GLU A 181 6.55 -2.69 6.20
CA GLU A 181 6.65 -1.94 4.96
C GLU A 181 5.49 -0.95 4.79
N ASP A 182 4.27 -1.34 5.20
CA ASP A 182 3.01 -0.71 4.80
C ASP A 182 2.43 0.28 5.83
N ARG A 183 3.31 1.15 6.34
CA ARG A 183 3.00 2.22 7.30
C ARG A 183 3.80 3.48 7.06
N SER A 184 3.42 4.59 7.69
CA SER A 184 4.23 5.80 7.63
C SER A 184 5.58 5.62 8.36
N PRO A 185 6.71 6.15 7.81
CA PRO A 185 8.01 6.21 8.49
C PRO A 185 8.03 6.93 9.85
N PHE A 186 6.93 7.61 10.21
CA PHE A 186 6.77 8.31 11.48
C PHE A 186 5.97 7.51 12.53
N VAL A 187 5.38 6.37 12.15
CA VAL A 187 4.84 5.40 13.13
C VAL A 187 6.02 4.74 13.87
N ARG A 188 5.84 4.54 15.18
CA ARG A 188 6.71 3.74 16.04
C ARG A 188 5.96 2.48 16.45
N VAL A 189 6.69 1.37 16.57
CA VAL A 189 6.14 0.03 16.80
C VAL A 189 6.96 -0.68 17.86
N THR A 190 6.33 -1.60 18.59
CA THR A 190 7.03 -2.58 19.44
C THR A 190 7.62 -3.72 18.61
N GLU A 191 8.52 -4.51 19.20
CA GLU A 191 9.23 -5.60 18.49
C GLU A 191 8.30 -6.77 18.11
N ASP A 192 7.23 -6.98 18.87
CA ASP A 192 6.12 -7.91 18.56
C ASP A 192 5.21 -7.41 17.42
N GLY A 193 5.31 -6.14 17.02
CA GLY A 193 4.44 -5.51 16.04
C GLY A 193 2.98 -5.34 16.48
N LEU A 194 2.64 -5.50 17.76
CA LEU A 194 1.27 -5.43 18.27
C LEU A 194 0.87 -4.03 18.76
N ARG A 195 1.82 -3.16 19.12
CA ARG A 195 1.54 -1.78 19.58
C ARG A 195 2.08 -0.76 18.59
N MET A 196 1.34 0.32 18.36
CA MET A 196 1.79 1.46 17.55
C MET A 196 1.53 2.82 18.20
N THR A 197 2.40 3.79 17.93
CA THR A 197 2.25 5.20 18.32
C THR A 197 2.91 6.14 17.31
N THR A 198 2.77 7.47 17.47
CA THR A 198 3.45 8.49 16.65
C THR A 198 3.70 9.77 17.42
N ASP A 199 4.70 10.56 17.02
CA ASP A 199 4.99 11.87 17.63
C ASP A 199 3.99 12.97 17.20
N LYS A 200 3.80 13.20 15.89
CA LYS A 200 3.17 14.43 15.36
C LYS A 200 2.36 14.20 14.09
N GLY A 201 1.17 14.81 14.07
CA GLY A 201 0.19 14.68 13.00
C GLY A 201 -0.45 13.29 12.98
N TYR A 202 -1.40 13.07 12.06
CA TYR A 202 -1.99 11.75 11.86
C TYR A 202 -1.05 10.89 11.03
N ARG A 203 -0.65 9.74 11.58
CA ARG A 203 0.10 8.69 10.88
C ARG A 203 -0.68 7.39 10.96
N SER A 204 -0.58 6.58 9.92
CA SER A 204 -1.35 5.34 9.82
C SER A 204 -0.49 4.17 9.38
N ALA A 205 -0.98 2.98 9.72
CA ALA A 205 -0.42 1.70 9.34
C ALA A 205 -1.54 0.74 8.94
N ARG A 206 -1.29 -0.07 7.90
CA ARG A 206 -2.08 -1.27 7.64
C ARG A 206 -1.49 -2.44 8.43
N LEU A 207 -2.34 -3.36 8.87
CA LEU A 207 -1.87 -4.66 9.36
C LEU A 207 -1.41 -5.52 8.18
N ASN A 208 -0.66 -6.58 8.45
CA ASN A 208 -0.01 -7.41 7.43
C ASN A 208 -0.96 -8.24 6.53
N VAL A 209 -2.28 -8.23 6.76
CA VAL A 209 -3.23 -9.15 6.11
C VAL A 209 -4.45 -8.45 5.47
N PRO A 210 -4.86 -8.80 4.23
CA PRO A 210 -6.08 -8.30 3.58
C PRO A 210 -7.31 -9.17 3.86
N ILE A 211 -8.45 -8.53 4.13
CA ILE A 211 -9.78 -9.13 4.03
C ILE A 211 -10.28 -9.02 2.58
N ARG A 212 -10.78 -10.13 2.03
CA ARG A 212 -11.17 -10.24 0.61
C ARG A 212 -12.61 -10.69 0.41
N GLU A 213 -13.12 -11.52 1.30
CA GLU A 213 -14.51 -12.01 1.35
C GLU A 213 -14.80 -12.52 2.77
N GLY A 214 -16.06 -12.81 3.09
CA GLY A 214 -16.46 -13.38 4.37
C GLY A 214 -16.53 -12.39 5.52
N LYS A 215 -16.64 -12.91 6.74
CA LYS A 215 -16.98 -12.16 7.96
C LYS A 215 -15.85 -12.24 8.99
N TRP A 216 -15.31 -11.10 9.39
CA TRP A 216 -14.08 -11.03 10.18
C TRP A 216 -14.19 -10.03 11.34
N TYR A 217 -13.62 -10.39 12.49
CA TYR A 217 -13.58 -9.55 13.68
C TYR A 217 -12.17 -9.48 14.30
N PHE A 218 -11.84 -8.32 14.87
CA PHE A 218 -10.70 -8.15 15.76
C PHE A 218 -10.91 -7.00 16.75
N GLU A 219 -10.03 -6.89 17.74
CA GLU A 219 -10.05 -5.83 18.74
C GLU A 219 -8.82 -4.91 18.66
N VAL A 220 -9.00 -3.68 19.13
CA VAL A 220 -7.91 -2.74 19.42
C VAL A 220 -8.13 -2.12 20.79
N VAL A 221 -7.17 -2.33 21.69
CA VAL A 221 -7.13 -1.69 23.01
C VAL A 221 -6.50 -0.29 22.84
N ILE A 222 -7.19 0.74 23.34
CA ILE A 222 -6.68 2.12 23.30
C ILE A 222 -5.79 2.36 24.52
N GLU A 223 -4.47 2.24 24.35
CA GLU A 223 -3.53 2.61 25.42
C GLU A 223 -3.51 4.13 25.65
N ARG A 224 -3.66 4.92 24.57
CA ARG A 224 -3.72 6.39 24.65
C ARG A 224 -4.61 6.99 23.55
N GLY A 225 -5.68 7.68 23.92
CA GLY A 225 -6.61 8.30 22.95
C GLY A 225 -7.62 9.26 23.58
N GLY A 226 -8.67 9.63 22.84
CA GLY A 226 -9.77 10.48 23.32
C GLY A 226 -9.39 11.94 23.61
N GLY A 227 -8.16 12.35 23.29
CA GLY A 227 -7.59 13.65 23.65
C GLY A 227 -6.74 13.66 24.93
N GLU A 228 -6.23 12.52 25.40
CA GLU A 228 -5.36 12.48 26.58
C GLU A 228 -4.11 13.37 26.43
N GLY A 229 -3.71 14.07 27.50
CA GLY A 229 -2.59 15.01 27.48
C GLY A 229 -2.85 16.34 26.74
N LYS A 230 -4.07 16.57 26.25
CA LYS A 230 -4.46 17.85 25.64
C LYS A 230 -4.23 19.02 26.62
N GLY A 231 -3.50 20.02 26.14
CA GLY A 231 -3.17 21.23 26.92
C GLY A 231 -1.72 21.27 27.40
N ASP A 232 -0.96 20.19 27.20
CA ASP A 232 0.51 20.22 27.20
C ASP A 232 1.00 21.20 26.12
N VAL A 233 2.04 21.99 26.44
CA VAL A 233 2.70 22.91 25.51
C VAL A 233 3.25 22.17 24.28
N THR A 234 3.69 20.92 24.46
CA THR A 234 4.19 20.04 23.41
C THR A 234 3.08 19.33 22.63
N ASN A 235 1.89 19.19 23.21
CA ASN A 235 0.72 18.52 22.62
C ASN A 235 -0.62 19.24 22.89
N PRO A 236 -0.85 20.43 22.26
CA PRO A 236 -2.03 21.24 22.56
C PRO A 236 -3.37 20.60 22.17
N GLU A 237 -3.37 19.67 21.21
CA GLU A 237 -4.57 18.96 20.75
C GLU A 237 -4.86 17.67 21.54
N GLY A 238 -3.84 17.09 22.18
CA GLY A 238 -3.89 15.79 22.86
C GLY A 238 -3.68 14.60 21.92
N SER A 239 -3.58 13.42 22.52
CA SER A 239 -3.47 12.14 21.80
C SER A 239 -4.81 11.69 21.24
N HIS A 240 -4.86 11.37 19.94
CA HIS A 240 -6.07 10.83 19.29
C HIS A 240 -5.75 9.57 18.48
N VAL A 241 -6.76 8.73 18.31
CA VAL A 241 -6.72 7.52 17.48
C VAL A 241 -7.94 7.45 16.56
N ARG A 242 -7.81 6.77 15.43
CA ARG A 242 -8.94 6.36 14.60
C ARG A 242 -8.73 4.95 14.11
N LEU A 243 -9.80 4.17 14.09
CA LEU A 243 -9.78 2.75 13.77
C LEU A 243 -10.72 2.48 12.61
N GLY A 244 -10.39 1.50 11.77
CA GLY A 244 -11.26 1.11 10.66
C GLY A 244 -10.57 0.21 9.66
N TRP A 245 -11.02 0.32 8.42
CA TRP A 245 -10.60 -0.50 7.28
C TRP A 245 -10.16 0.40 6.12
N GLY A 246 -9.17 -0.03 5.36
CA GLY A 246 -8.63 0.73 4.23
C GLY A 246 -7.96 -0.14 3.18
N ARG A 247 -8.10 0.24 1.91
CA ARG A 247 -7.42 -0.40 0.77
C ARG A 247 -5.96 0.07 0.66
N ARG A 248 -5.21 -0.48 -0.31
CA ARG A 248 -3.80 -0.15 -0.57
C ARG A 248 -3.57 1.30 -1.01
N GLU A 249 -4.53 1.88 -1.72
CA GLU A 249 -4.45 3.26 -2.22
C GLU A 249 -4.55 4.32 -1.10
N ALA A 250 -5.06 3.94 0.09
CA ALA A 250 -5.26 4.87 1.20
C ALA A 250 -3.91 5.43 1.74
N PRO A 251 -3.78 6.75 1.98
CA PRO A 251 -2.49 7.38 2.27
C PRO A 251 -2.06 7.21 3.73
N LEU A 252 -0.94 6.53 3.93
CA LEU A 252 -0.34 6.23 5.24
C LEU A 252 0.06 7.48 6.07
N ASN A 253 0.16 8.66 5.44
CA ASN A 253 0.47 9.95 6.08
C ASN A 253 -0.80 10.79 6.39
N GLY A 254 -1.98 10.18 6.39
CA GLY A 254 -3.23 10.78 6.81
C GLY A 254 -4.11 9.77 7.56
N PRO A 255 -5.20 10.22 8.20
CA PRO A 255 -6.07 9.36 8.98
C PRO A 255 -6.97 8.45 8.12
N VAL A 256 -7.37 7.31 8.67
CA VAL A 256 -8.50 6.51 8.17
C VAL A 256 -9.74 7.40 8.03
N GLY A 257 -10.42 7.27 6.89
CA GLY A 257 -11.56 8.07 6.49
C GLY A 257 -11.22 9.42 5.85
N LEU A 258 -9.95 9.73 5.56
CA LEU A 258 -9.57 10.94 4.80
C LEU A 258 -10.12 10.92 3.36
N ASP A 259 -10.17 9.74 2.74
CA ASP A 259 -10.54 9.52 1.34
C ASP A 259 -11.69 8.50 1.21
N GLY A 260 -12.00 8.08 -0.02
CA GLY A 260 -12.99 7.01 -0.28
C GLY A 260 -12.42 5.59 -0.19
N TYR A 261 -11.10 5.44 -0.09
CA TYR A 261 -10.43 4.14 0.03
C TYR A 261 -10.42 3.61 1.47
N SER A 262 -10.86 4.43 2.43
CA SER A 262 -10.80 4.15 3.85
C SER A 262 -12.07 4.58 4.61
N TYR A 263 -12.40 3.81 5.64
CA TYR A 263 -13.66 3.87 6.39
C TYR A 263 -13.34 3.63 7.86
N GLY A 264 -13.66 4.57 8.76
CA GLY A 264 -13.29 4.44 10.17
C GLY A 264 -14.20 5.16 11.15
N MET A 265 -13.90 4.99 12.42
CA MET A 265 -14.56 5.64 13.56
C MET A 265 -13.57 6.53 14.32
N ARG A 266 -14.08 7.63 14.89
CA ARG A 266 -13.30 8.62 15.65
C ARG A 266 -13.45 8.42 17.15
N ASP A 267 -12.34 8.38 17.87
CA ASP A 267 -12.30 8.33 19.34
C ASP A 267 -13.04 9.51 20.01
N LYS A 268 -12.66 10.75 19.68
CA LYS A 268 -13.12 12.00 20.31
C LYS A 268 -14.63 12.26 20.23
N THR A 269 -15.35 11.60 19.31
CA THR A 269 -16.76 11.92 19.00
C THR A 269 -17.65 10.73 18.68
N GLY A 270 -17.10 9.52 18.50
CA GLY A 270 -17.85 8.34 18.06
C GLY A 270 -18.36 8.39 16.61
N GLU A 271 -18.02 9.46 15.87
CA GLU A 271 -18.45 9.65 14.49
C GLU A 271 -17.76 8.67 13.55
N LYS A 272 -18.52 8.13 12.61
CA LYS A 272 -17.99 7.40 11.45
C LYS A 272 -17.55 8.38 10.37
N VAL A 273 -16.42 8.10 9.71
CA VAL A 273 -15.77 9.01 8.77
C VAL A 273 -15.24 8.26 7.53
N THR A 274 -15.56 8.82 6.37
CA THR A 274 -15.00 8.51 5.04
C THR A 274 -15.11 9.77 4.18
N LEU A 275 -14.31 9.90 3.10
CA LEU A 275 -14.24 11.09 2.23
C LEU A 275 -14.05 12.42 3.01
N SER A 276 -13.26 12.39 4.09
CA SER A 276 -13.05 13.50 5.04
C SER A 276 -14.31 14.03 5.74
N ARG A 277 -15.42 13.27 5.73
CA ARG A 277 -16.72 13.70 6.27
C ARG A 277 -17.19 12.82 7.43
N PRO A 278 -17.02 13.29 8.68
CA PRO A 278 -17.67 12.70 9.85
C PRO A 278 -19.20 12.69 9.71
N LYS A 279 -19.83 11.68 10.30
CA LYS A 279 -21.28 11.54 10.49
C LYS A 279 -21.52 10.94 11.90
N PRO A 280 -22.59 11.32 12.61
CA PRO A 280 -23.00 10.65 13.84
C PRO A 280 -23.14 9.14 13.66
N TYR A 281 -22.75 8.38 14.70
CA TYR A 281 -22.77 6.92 14.68
C TYR A 281 -22.82 6.33 16.10
N GLY A 282 -21.68 6.11 16.75
CA GLY A 282 -21.58 5.50 18.08
C GLY A 282 -21.17 6.51 19.17
N ARG A 283 -20.85 6.01 20.37
CA ARG A 283 -20.27 6.81 21.46
C ARG A 283 -18.79 7.15 21.21
N PRO A 284 -18.27 8.26 21.76
CA PRO A 284 -16.83 8.48 21.87
C PRO A 284 -16.16 7.42 22.76
N PHE A 285 -14.85 7.25 22.57
CA PHE A 285 -14.01 6.31 23.30
C PHE A 285 -12.61 6.90 23.56
N HIS A 286 -11.90 6.35 24.55
CA HIS A 286 -10.77 7.00 25.24
C HIS A 286 -9.71 5.97 25.65
N SER A 287 -8.63 6.43 26.30
CA SER A 287 -7.64 5.54 26.92
C SER A 287 -8.29 4.56 27.90
N GLY A 288 -8.02 3.26 27.74
CA GLY A 288 -8.60 2.17 28.51
C GLY A 288 -9.77 1.44 27.82
N ASP A 289 -10.41 2.03 26.81
CA ASP A 289 -11.47 1.35 26.05
C ASP A 289 -10.89 0.29 25.09
N VAL A 290 -11.65 -0.78 24.85
CA VAL A 290 -11.37 -1.81 23.85
C VAL A 290 -12.42 -1.71 22.74
N ILE A 291 -11.94 -1.55 21.50
CA ILE A 291 -12.78 -1.32 20.33
C ILE A 291 -12.77 -2.58 19.46
N GLY A 292 -13.92 -3.21 19.30
CA GLY A 292 -14.12 -4.28 18.34
C GLY A 292 -14.39 -3.71 16.95
N LEU A 293 -13.80 -4.32 15.92
CA LEU A 293 -14.00 -3.97 14.51
C LEU A 293 -14.50 -5.20 13.76
N TYR A 294 -15.67 -5.05 13.13
CA TYR A 294 -16.28 -6.05 12.28
C TYR A 294 -16.32 -5.60 10.82
N ILE A 295 -16.07 -6.55 9.91
CA ILE A 295 -16.33 -6.40 8.48
C ILE A 295 -16.97 -7.67 7.93
N SER A 296 -18.03 -7.49 7.16
CA SER A 296 -18.73 -8.52 6.38
C SER A 296 -18.59 -8.15 4.91
N LEU A 297 -17.96 -9.01 4.11
CA LEU A 297 -17.83 -8.86 2.66
C LEU A 297 -18.55 -10.02 1.95
N PRO A 298 -19.18 -9.78 0.78
CA PRO A 298 -19.71 -10.86 -0.05
C PRO A 298 -18.58 -11.80 -0.52
N SER A 299 -18.96 -12.99 -0.99
CA SER A 299 -18.05 -13.90 -1.69
C SER A 299 -17.35 -13.21 -2.85
N ARG A 300 -16.08 -13.56 -3.08
CA ARG A 300 -15.23 -12.93 -4.08
C ARG A 300 -15.76 -13.18 -5.50
N THR A 301 -15.82 -12.11 -6.28
CA THR A 301 -16.09 -12.19 -7.73
C THR A 301 -14.95 -12.93 -8.43
N GLU A 302 -15.26 -14.05 -9.08
CA GLU A 302 -14.34 -14.73 -9.98
C GLU A 302 -14.21 -14.01 -11.32
N ALA A 303 -13.03 -14.11 -11.94
CA ALA A 303 -12.75 -13.53 -13.24
C ALA A 303 -13.61 -14.19 -14.34
N GLN A 304 -14.25 -13.37 -15.18
CA GLN A 304 -15.06 -13.86 -16.28
C GLN A 304 -14.20 -14.62 -17.32
N PRO A 305 -14.49 -15.91 -17.61
CA PRO A 305 -13.75 -16.68 -18.61
C PRO A 305 -13.79 -16.00 -19.98
N GLY A 306 -12.62 -15.92 -20.64
CA GLY A 306 -12.48 -15.27 -21.94
C GLY A 306 -12.44 -13.73 -21.95
N ASP A 307 -12.50 -13.04 -20.80
CA ASP A 307 -12.38 -11.58 -20.74
C ASP A 307 -10.98 -11.13 -20.28
N PRO A 308 -10.06 -10.77 -21.20
CA PRO A 308 -8.70 -10.34 -20.84
C PRO A 308 -8.63 -8.96 -20.18
N THR A 309 -9.76 -8.28 -19.99
CA THR A 309 -9.85 -6.94 -19.36
C THR A 309 -10.56 -6.94 -18.00
N ASP A 310 -10.95 -8.10 -17.48
CA ASP A 310 -11.55 -8.22 -16.17
C ASP A 310 -10.53 -7.97 -15.05
N PRO A 311 -10.70 -6.94 -14.18
CA PRO A 311 -9.80 -6.66 -13.06
C PRO A 311 -9.74 -7.79 -12.01
N ALA A 312 -10.71 -8.71 -11.98
CA ALA A 312 -10.71 -9.86 -11.06
C ALA A 312 -9.69 -10.96 -11.44
N ARG A 313 -9.11 -10.90 -12.65
CA ARG A 313 -8.03 -11.81 -13.08
C ARG A 313 -6.82 -11.71 -12.16
N ILE A 314 -6.24 -12.84 -11.76
CA ILE A 314 -4.95 -12.85 -11.07
C ILE A 314 -3.82 -12.65 -12.09
N VAL A 315 -3.13 -11.52 -11.96
CA VAL A 315 -1.86 -11.23 -12.65
C VAL A 315 -0.93 -10.54 -11.66
N ARG A 316 0.21 -11.17 -11.34
CA ARG A 316 1.24 -10.55 -10.51
C ARG A 316 2.31 -9.90 -11.39
N LYS A 317 2.74 -8.70 -11.01
CA LYS A 317 3.79 -7.91 -11.67
C LYS A 317 4.84 -7.46 -10.66
N ARG A 318 5.84 -8.30 -10.42
CA ARG A 318 6.88 -8.09 -9.40
C ARG A 318 8.27 -8.42 -9.94
N ILE A 319 9.29 -7.81 -9.37
CA ILE A 319 10.70 -8.14 -9.66
C ILE A 319 11.45 -8.39 -8.36
N PRO A 320 12.33 -9.41 -8.27
CA PRO A 320 13.18 -9.61 -7.11
C PRO A 320 14.28 -8.55 -7.09
N ILE A 321 14.44 -7.88 -5.96
CA ILE A 321 15.52 -6.94 -5.67
C ILE A 321 16.24 -7.35 -4.38
N GLN A 322 17.52 -7.03 -4.27
CA GLN A 322 18.25 -7.16 -3.01
C GLN A 322 18.33 -5.80 -2.31
N PHE A 323 17.76 -5.70 -1.11
CA PHE A 323 17.85 -4.54 -0.24
C PHE A 323 18.55 -4.94 1.05
N LYS A 324 19.68 -4.30 1.38
CA LYS A 324 20.43 -4.51 2.63
C LYS A 324 20.64 -5.99 3.01
N HIS A 325 21.10 -6.79 2.06
CA HIS A 325 21.41 -8.23 2.18
C HIS A 325 20.21 -9.17 2.37
N GLN A 326 18.99 -8.68 2.13
CA GLN A 326 17.75 -9.45 2.10
C GLN A 326 17.06 -9.28 0.74
N LEU A 327 16.27 -10.26 0.31
CA LEU A 327 15.48 -10.18 -0.91
C LEU A 327 14.08 -9.63 -0.65
N TYR A 328 13.60 -8.81 -1.57
CA TYR A 328 12.23 -8.31 -1.60
C TYR A 328 11.71 -8.35 -3.03
N PHE A 329 10.43 -8.59 -3.20
CA PHE A 329 9.72 -8.24 -4.43
C PHE A 329 9.42 -6.75 -4.44
N GLU A 330 9.75 -6.07 -5.54
CA GLU A 330 9.25 -4.72 -5.83
C GLU A 330 8.15 -4.81 -6.89
N SER A 331 6.93 -4.39 -6.54
CA SER A 331 5.84 -4.14 -7.49
C SER A 331 5.51 -2.64 -7.55
N MET A 332 4.81 -2.22 -8.59
CA MET A 332 4.05 -0.96 -8.51
C MET A 332 2.97 -1.11 -7.43
N GLU A 333 2.70 -0.04 -6.69
CA GLU A 333 1.53 0.03 -5.81
C GLU A 333 0.32 0.58 -6.57
N TYR A 334 -0.88 0.17 -6.17
CA TYR A 334 -2.14 0.56 -6.79
C TYR A 334 -2.34 2.08 -6.80
N ARG A 335 -2.71 2.63 -7.95
CA ARG A 335 -2.90 4.08 -8.11
C ARG A 335 -4.26 4.53 -7.60
N VAL A 336 -4.25 5.68 -6.94
CA VAL A 336 -5.45 6.50 -6.74
C VAL A 336 -6.10 6.80 -8.10
N SER A 337 -7.31 6.30 -8.30
CA SER A 337 -8.17 6.59 -9.44
C SER A 337 -8.79 7.99 -9.35
N LYS A 338 -8.92 8.65 -10.51
CA LYS A 338 -9.49 10.01 -10.64
C LYS A 338 -10.96 10.06 -10.24
N GLU A 339 -11.67 8.96 -10.44
CA GLU A 339 -13.05 8.78 -10.02
C GLU A 339 -13.21 8.97 -8.50
N MET A 340 -12.27 8.45 -7.70
CA MET A 340 -12.26 8.58 -6.24
C MET A 340 -11.73 9.94 -5.76
N GLU A 341 -10.76 10.53 -6.48
CA GLU A 341 -10.35 11.94 -6.26
C GLU A 341 -11.55 12.88 -6.43
N ALA A 342 -12.33 12.67 -7.51
CA ALA A 342 -13.49 13.48 -7.83
C ALA A 342 -14.64 13.33 -6.82
N LEU A 343 -14.80 12.17 -6.15
CA LEU A 343 -15.73 12.05 -5.02
C LEU A 343 -15.33 12.97 -3.85
N LEU A 344 -14.03 12.99 -3.52
CA LEU A 344 -13.51 13.84 -2.45
C LEU A 344 -13.63 15.32 -2.82
N GLU A 345 -13.31 15.72 -4.05
CA GLU A 345 -13.50 17.08 -4.55
C GLU A 345 -14.97 17.52 -4.55
N GLN A 346 -15.89 16.65 -4.95
CA GLN A 346 -17.34 16.94 -4.92
C GLN A 346 -17.85 17.12 -3.50
N ASN A 347 -17.41 16.28 -2.56
CA ASN A 347 -17.79 16.36 -1.15
C ASN A 347 -17.18 17.58 -0.43
N ASN A 348 -16.02 18.06 -0.89
CA ASN A 348 -15.39 19.31 -0.43
C ASN A 348 -16.01 20.58 -1.03
N LYS A 349 -16.89 20.47 -2.03
CA LYS A 349 -17.53 21.61 -2.68
C LYS A 349 -18.72 22.08 -1.84
N PRO A 350 -18.85 23.39 -1.53
CA PRO A 350 -20.05 23.89 -0.86
C PRO A 350 -21.29 23.61 -1.73
N PRO A 351 -22.46 23.32 -1.13
CA PRO A 351 -23.68 23.05 -1.88
C PRO A 351 -23.99 24.24 -2.80
N ALA A 352 -24.31 23.93 -4.06
CA ALA A 352 -24.59 24.97 -5.05
C ALA A 352 -25.76 25.85 -4.57
N PRO A 353 -25.64 27.19 -4.61
CA PRO A 353 -26.72 28.07 -4.18
C PRO A 353 -27.95 27.81 -5.05
N THR A 354 -29.10 27.60 -4.40
CA THR A 354 -30.39 27.37 -5.06
C THR A 354 -30.84 28.64 -5.77
N LEU A 355 -30.38 28.82 -7.02
CA LEU A 355 -30.79 29.93 -7.88
C LEU A 355 -32.30 29.82 -8.13
N PRO A 356 -33.10 30.86 -7.85
CA PRO A 356 -34.51 30.87 -8.21
C PRO A 356 -34.65 30.81 -9.74
N SER A 357 -35.70 30.14 -10.20
CA SER A 357 -35.95 29.93 -11.64
C SER A 357 -36.02 31.25 -12.41
N PRO A 358 -35.33 31.38 -13.57
CA PRO A 358 -35.27 32.63 -14.30
C PRO A 358 -36.63 32.99 -14.92
N THR A 359 -37.26 34.05 -14.41
CA THR A 359 -38.50 34.60 -14.97
C THR A 359 -38.24 35.18 -16.36
N LYS A 360 -39.05 34.79 -17.35
CA LYS A 360 -38.93 35.23 -18.74
C LYS A 360 -38.98 36.77 -18.86
N ARG A 361 -37.89 37.40 -19.32
CA ARG A 361 -37.90 38.75 -19.91
C ARG A 361 -37.08 38.78 -21.20
N SER A 362 -37.40 39.74 -22.05
CA SER A 362 -37.12 39.74 -23.50
C SER A 362 -35.67 40.04 -23.87
N ALA A 363 -35.26 39.52 -25.03
CA ALA A 363 -33.91 39.68 -25.55
C ALA A 363 -33.63 41.08 -26.10
N LYS A 364 -32.41 41.56 -25.89
CA LYS A 364 -31.68 42.45 -26.80
C LYS A 364 -30.28 41.87 -27.00
N SER A 365 -29.83 41.82 -28.25
CA SER A 365 -28.54 41.23 -28.63
C SER A 365 -27.36 42.13 -28.24
N LEU A 366 -26.31 41.52 -27.70
CA LEU A 366 -24.97 42.10 -27.54
C LEU A 366 -23.96 41.21 -28.30
N PRO A 367 -22.87 41.78 -28.85
CA PRO A 367 -22.05 41.10 -29.85
C PRO A 367 -21.27 39.90 -29.32
N GLU A 368 -21.08 38.92 -30.20
CA GLU A 368 -20.61 37.58 -29.88
C GLU A 368 -19.09 37.51 -29.66
N ARG A 369 -18.66 37.58 -28.39
CA ARG A 369 -17.25 37.46 -28.00
C ARG A 369 -16.91 36.03 -27.59
N ASN A 370 -16.26 35.28 -28.50
CA ASN A 370 -15.55 34.01 -28.30
C ASN A 370 -15.90 33.25 -27.00
N ARG A 371 -17.01 32.51 -27.03
CA ARG A 371 -17.34 31.53 -25.99
C ARG A 371 -16.25 30.44 -26.01
N PRO A 372 -15.51 30.18 -24.92
CA PRO A 372 -14.61 29.03 -24.89
C PRO A 372 -15.43 27.77 -25.14
N LYS A 373 -14.92 26.87 -26.00
CA LYS A 373 -15.60 25.59 -26.27
C LYS A 373 -15.86 24.89 -24.92
N PRO A 374 -17.06 24.34 -24.68
CA PRO A 374 -17.31 23.59 -23.45
C PRO A 374 -16.31 22.45 -23.39
N VAL A 375 -15.43 22.48 -22.38
CA VAL A 375 -14.54 21.34 -22.11
C VAL A 375 -15.46 20.19 -21.75
N ALA A 376 -15.48 19.16 -22.60
CA ALA A 376 -16.24 17.96 -22.33
C ALA A 376 -15.71 17.36 -21.02
N VAL A 377 -16.52 17.45 -19.96
CA VAL A 377 -16.19 16.85 -18.67
C VAL A 377 -16.03 15.35 -18.93
N PRO A 378 -14.88 14.73 -18.58
CA PRO A 378 -14.71 13.30 -18.79
C PRO A 378 -15.84 12.55 -18.09
N VAL A 379 -16.57 11.70 -18.84
CA VAL A 379 -17.57 10.82 -18.25
C VAL A 379 -16.81 9.83 -17.38
N MET A 380 -16.86 10.04 -16.07
CA MET A 380 -16.17 9.23 -15.08
C MET A 380 -16.73 7.81 -15.08
N ARG A 381 -15.88 6.81 -14.90
CA ARG A 381 -16.33 5.42 -14.80
C ARG A 381 -17.18 5.25 -13.53
N PRO A 382 -18.21 4.37 -13.55
CA PRO A 382 -18.92 4.02 -12.33
C PRO A 382 -17.95 3.34 -11.36
N LEU A 383 -18.08 3.68 -10.08
CA LEU A 383 -17.36 3.02 -8.98
C LEU A 383 -18.20 1.82 -8.52
N PRO A 384 -17.73 0.56 -8.67
CA PRO A 384 -18.48 -0.60 -8.21
C PRO A 384 -18.55 -0.66 -6.68
N ILE A 385 -19.53 -1.39 -6.16
CA ILE A 385 -19.83 -1.53 -4.72
C ILE A 385 -20.06 -3.00 -4.38
N LEU A 386 -19.54 -3.42 -3.23
CA LEU A 386 -19.72 -4.76 -2.69
C LEU A 386 -21.10 -4.84 -2.02
N LYS A 387 -22.12 -5.19 -2.80
CA LYS A 387 -23.51 -5.23 -2.31
C LYS A 387 -23.66 -6.17 -1.11
N GLY A 388 -24.35 -5.70 -0.08
CA GLY A 388 -24.55 -6.44 1.18
C GLY A 388 -23.32 -6.48 2.10
N SER A 389 -22.22 -5.83 1.73
CA SER A 389 -21.10 -5.62 2.65
C SER A 389 -21.52 -4.72 3.82
N LYS A 390 -20.98 -4.99 5.01
CA LYS A 390 -21.22 -4.23 6.24
C LYS A 390 -19.91 -3.98 6.97
N ILE A 391 -19.77 -2.81 7.60
CA ILE A 391 -18.75 -2.51 8.62
C ILE A 391 -19.49 -2.10 9.90
N ALA A 392 -19.09 -2.63 11.05
CA ALA A 392 -19.59 -2.22 12.36
C ALA A 392 -18.47 -2.13 13.39
N PHE A 393 -18.73 -1.40 14.47
CA PHE A 393 -17.81 -1.23 15.60
C PHE A 393 -18.50 -1.58 16.91
N PHE A 394 -17.71 -2.02 17.88
CA PHE A 394 -18.12 -2.35 19.24
C PHE A 394 -17.26 -1.55 20.21
N VAL A 395 -17.81 -1.06 21.32
CA VAL A 395 -17.05 -0.32 22.35
C VAL A 395 -17.25 -1.01 23.69
N ASN A 396 -16.23 -1.72 24.17
CA ASN A 396 -16.28 -2.61 25.33
C ASN A 396 -17.39 -3.67 25.18
N GLY A 397 -17.41 -4.36 24.03
CA GLY A 397 -18.41 -5.38 23.68
C GLY A 397 -19.77 -4.86 23.23
N GLU A 398 -20.09 -3.57 23.42
CA GLU A 398 -21.39 -3.01 23.05
C GLU A 398 -21.41 -2.59 21.57
N CYS A 399 -22.24 -3.25 20.77
CA CYS A 399 -22.41 -2.95 19.34
C CYS A 399 -22.94 -1.54 19.09
N GLN A 400 -22.27 -0.77 18.24
CA GLN A 400 -22.67 0.59 17.88
C GLN A 400 -23.59 0.64 16.63
N GLY A 401 -24.12 -0.51 16.20
CA GLY A 401 -24.93 -0.66 14.98
C GLY A 401 -24.08 -0.59 13.70
N VAL A 402 -24.71 -0.48 12.53
CA VAL A 402 -23.98 -0.50 11.25
C VAL A 402 -23.32 0.86 10.95
N ALA A 403 -22.01 0.83 10.72
CA ALA A 403 -21.25 2.01 10.31
C ALA A 403 -21.40 2.26 8.81
N PHE A 404 -21.02 1.30 7.98
CA PHE A 404 -21.04 1.45 6.53
C PHE A 404 -21.65 0.22 5.88
N GLU A 405 -22.35 0.43 4.78
CA GLU A 405 -23.01 -0.57 3.95
C GLU A 405 -22.63 -0.31 2.50
N ASP A 406 -22.63 -1.35 1.66
CA ASP A 406 -22.36 -1.27 0.22
C ASP A 406 -21.06 -0.50 -0.11
N ILE A 407 -19.95 -0.86 0.56
CA ILE A 407 -18.66 -0.18 0.41
C ILE A 407 -18.04 -0.43 -0.98
N TYR A 408 -17.18 0.48 -1.44
CA TYR A 408 -16.59 0.40 -2.79
C TYR A 408 -15.78 -0.88 -3.01
N ASP A 409 -15.96 -1.51 -4.18
CA ASP A 409 -15.23 -2.71 -4.59
C ASP A 409 -13.72 -2.46 -4.61
N TYR A 410 -12.95 -3.30 -3.90
CA TYR A 410 -11.50 -3.23 -3.81
C TYR A 410 -10.80 -3.56 -5.13
N LEU A 411 -11.49 -4.18 -6.09
CA LEU A 411 -10.98 -4.42 -7.43
C LEU A 411 -10.63 -3.09 -8.13
N GLN A 412 -9.65 -3.16 -9.03
CA GLN A 412 -9.24 -2.00 -9.81
C GLN A 412 -10.31 -1.65 -10.85
N LEU A 413 -10.48 -0.36 -11.13
CA LEU A 413 -11.45 0.07 -12.14
C LEU A 413 -11.00 -0.40 -13.52
N ARG A 414 -11.80 -1.30 -14.12
CA ARG A 414 -11.63 -1.85 -15.47
C ARG A 414 -11.12 -0.80 -16.46
N ALA A 415 -10.04 -1.15 -17.16
CA ALA A 415 -9.44 -0.28 -18.16
C ALA A 415 -10.36 -0.14 -19.38
N ASP A 416 -10.57 1.08 -19.87
CA ASP A 416 -11.22 1.29 -21.17
C ASP A 416 -10.28 0.77 -22.28
N PRO A 417 -10.71 -0.14 -23.17
CA PRO A 417 -9.91 -0.58 -24.33
C PRO A 417 -9.38 0.58 -25.20
N LYS A 418 -10.06 1.73 -25.21
CA LYS A 418 -9.63 2.95 -25.92
C LYS A 418 -8.51 3.70 -25.20
N SER A 419 -8.34 3.46 -23.89
CA SER A 419 -7.23 4.00 -23.10
C SER A 419 -5.94 3.21 -23.31
N SER A 420 -6.02 1.87 -23.40
CA SER A 420 -4.87 1.02 -23.75
C SER A 420 -4.50 1.11 -25.23
N SER A 421 -5.45 1.43 -26.11
CA SER A 421 -5.17 1.73 -27.53
C SER A 421 -4.49 3.08 -27.76
N ALA A 422 -4.13 3.85 -26.73
CA ALA A 422 -3.43 5.14 -26.84
C ALA A 422 -1.94 5.03 -27.29
N LYS A 423 -1.57 3.96 -28.01
CA LYS A 423 -0.23 3.67 -28.57
C LYS A 423 0.38 4.79 -29.44
N GLY A 424 -0.43 5.78 -29.86
CA GLY A 424 0.04 6.94 -30.63
C GLY A 424 0.69 8.07 -29.81
N SER A 425 0.50 8.13 -28.48
CA SER A 425 0.96 9.27 -27.68
C SER A 425 2.44 9.16 -27.27
N ARG A 426 3.36 9.41 -28.21
CA ARG A 426 4.81 9.58 -27.98
C ARG A 426 5.18 10.86 -27.19
N LYS A 427 4.34 11.28 -26.24
CA LYS A 427 4.56 12.46 -25.38
C LYS A 427 5.18 12.13 -24.02
N GLY A 428 5.12 10.86 -23.61
CA GLY A 428 5.86 10.36 -22.45
C GLY A 428 7.24 9.86 -22.85
N GLY A 429 8.27 10.16 -22.05
CA GLY A 429 9.61 9.60 -22.22
C GLY A 429 9.68 8.12 -21.84
N ALA A 430 10.84 7.48 -22.07
CA ALA A 430 11.03 6.04 -21.81
C ALA A 430 10.63 5.60 -20.38
N VAL A 431 10.87 6.46 -19.37
CA VAL A 431 10.46 6.22 -17.98
C VAL A 431 8.94 6.07 -17.83
N GLU A 432 8.14 6.86 -18.56
CA GLU A 432 6.67 6.81 -18.53
C GLU A 432 6.12 5.62 -19.33
N ALA A 433 6.88 5.11 -20.32
CA ALA A 433 6.56 3.83 -20.96
C ALA A 433 6.77 2.67 -19.98
N PHE A 434 7.97 2.59 -19.38
CA PHE A 434 8.34 1.56 -18.40
C PHE A 434 7.41 1.51 -17.18
N GLN A 435 6.99 2.68 -16.65
CA GLN A 435 6.01 2.73 -15.55
C GLN A 435 4.64 2.16 -15.92
N ARG A 436 4.16 2.34 -17.17
CA ARG A 436 2.88 1.77 -17.65
C ARG A 436 2.98 0.28 -17.96
N GLU A 437 4.16 -0.21 -18.31
CA GLU A 437 4.42 -1.64 -18.48
C GLU A 437 4.39 -2.38 -17.14
N ARG A 438 5.03 -1.82 -16.10
CA ARG A 438 5.01 -2.35 -14.72
C ARG A 438 3.68 -2.12 -13.98
N GLU A 439 2.83 -1.20 -14.44
CA GLU A 439 1.52 -0.91 -13.84
C GLU A 439 0.58 -2.11 -13.89
N ASN A 440 -0.08 -2.42 -12.78
CA ASN A 440 -1.03 -3.52 -12.69
C ASN A 440 -2.46 -3.00 -12.52
N VAL A 441 -3.34 -3.38 -13.45
CA VAL A 441 -4.78 -3.04 -13.45
C VAL A 441 -5.65 -4.24 -13.03
N PHE A 442 -4.99 -5.30 -12.55
CA PHE A 442 -5.57 -6.57 -12.17
C PHE A 442 -5.31 -6.85 -10.68
N ASP A 443 -6.00 -7.84 -10.14
CA ASP A 443 -5.74 -8.42 -8.82
C ASP A 443 -4.39 -9.16 -8.82
N ASP A 444 -3.54 -8.89 -7.83
CA ASP A 444 -2.26 -9.58 -7.62
C ASP A 444 -2.28 -10.47 -6.36
N GLY A 445 -3.45 -10.67 -5.75
CA GLY A 445 -3.63 -11.33 -4.45
C GLY A 445 -3.58 -10.36 -3.27
N TRP A 446 -3.00 -9.17 -3.41
CA TRP A 446 -2.84 -8.16 -2.34
C TRP A 446 -3.93 -7.07 -2.36
N LEU A 447 -4.94 -7.19 -3.22
CA LEU A 447 -6.17 -6.42 -3.11
C LEU A 447 -7.05 -6.93 -1.95
N GLY A 448 -7.85 -6.01 -1.40
CA GLY A 448 -8.73 -6.26 -0.27
C GLY A 448 -8.83 -5.04 0.65
N TYR A 449 -9.58 -5.21 1.74
CA TYR A 449 -9.64 -4.28 2.86
C TYR A 449 -8.67 -4.71 3.95
N TYR A 450 -7.66 -3.90 4.21
CA TYR A 450 -6.75 -4.10 5.34
C TYR A 450 -7.34 -3.44 6.59
N PRO A 451 -7.14 -4.01 7.79
CA PRO A 451 -7.35 -3.29 9.02
C PRO A 451 -6.37 -2.10 9.06
N PHE A 452 -6.91 -0.89 9.26
CA PHE A 452 -6.21 0.37 9.04
C PHE A 452 -6.36 1.28 10.25
N ILE A 453 -5.25 1.44 10.98
CA ILE A 453 -5.19 2.14 12.26
C ILE A 453 -4.44 3.46 12.08
N SER A 454 -4.97 4.52 12.67
CA SER A 454 -4.37 5.86 12.69
C SER A 454 -4.11 6.33 14.12
N VAL A 455 -2.93 6.88 14.33
CA VAL A 455 -2.46 7.47 15.58
C VAL A 455 -2.11 8.94 15.36
N PHE A 456 -2.27 9.76 16.40
CA PHE A 456 -1.96 11.19 16.40
C PHE A 456 -1.41 11.63 17.76
N GLY A 457 -0.32 12.40 17.76
CA GLY A 457 0.12 13.17 18.93
C GLY A 457 0.32 12.33 20.20
N GLY A 458 1.11 11.26 20.13
CA GLY A 458 1.29 10.28 21.22
C GLY A 458 0.11 9.32 21.42
N GLY A 459 -0.91 9.34 20.54
CA GLY A 459 -1.97 8.35 20.52
C GLY A 459 -1.43 6.96 20.25
N THR A 460 -1.91 5.98 21.01
CA THR A 460 -1.30 4.65 21.09
C THR A 460 -2.37 3.58 21.11
N ALA A 461 -2.20 2.59 20.24
CA ALA A 461 -3.14 1.50 20.03
C ALA A 461 -2.41 0.15 20.11
N ARG A 462 -3.02 -0.83 20.79
CA ARG A 462 -2.57 -2.23 20.84
C ARG A 462 -3.58 -3.11 20.11
N ILE A 463 -3.11 -3.94 19.20
CA ILE A 463 -3.92 -4.87 18.41
C ILE A 463 -4.16 -6.15 19.20
N ASN A 464 -5.37 -6.67 19.11
CA ASN A 464 -5.70 -8.05 19.44
C ASN A 464 -6.42 -8.69 18.24
N ALA A 465 -5.71 -9.55 17.51
CA ALA A 465 -6.23 -10.21 16.32
C ALA A 465 -7.18 -11.40 16.63
N GLY A 466 -7.31 -11.77 17.91
CA GLY A 466 -7.98 -12.99 18.36
C GLY A 466 -7.07 -14.22 18.36
N PRO A 467 -7.61 -15.41 18.73
CA PRO A 467 -9.02 -15.64 19.05
C PRO A 467 -9.44 -15.14 20.45
N ASP A 468 -8.50 -14.89 21.35
CA ASP A 468 -8.77 -14.52 22.75
C ASP A 468 -9.14 -13.03 22.90
N PHE A 469 -10.43 -12.72 22.76
CA PHE A 469 -10.95 -11.35 22.88
C PHE A 469 -11.23 -10.93 24.33
N HIS A 470 -11.02 -9.65 24.65
CA HIS A 470 -11.43 -9.04 25.92
C HIS A 470 -12.97 -8.96 26.03
N PHE A 471 -13.62 -8.66 24.92
CA PHE A 471 -15.07 -8.57 24.76
C PHE A 471 -15.49 -9.36 23.51
N PRO A 472 -15.53 -10.70 23.58
CA PRO A 472 -15.95 -11.54 22.46
C PRO A 472 -17.38 -11.16 22.04
N PRO A 473 -17.63 -10.85 20.76
CA PRO A 473 -18.94 -10.51 20.26
C PRO A 473 -19.80 -11.77 20.10
N PRO A 474 -21.14 -11.65 19.98
CA PRO A 474 -22.03 -12.80 19.79
C PRO A 474 -21.71 -13.60 18.52
N ASP A 475 -22.02 -14.89 18.55
CA ASP A 475 -21.79 -15.86 17.48
C ASP A 475 -22.30 -15.37 16.11
N ASP A 476 -23.47 -14.71 16.07
CA ASP A 476 -23.97 -14.02 14.88
C ASP A 476 -24.07 -12.49 15.05
N ILE A 477 -23.08 -11.79 14.50
CA ILE A 477 -23.03 -10.33 14.47
C ILE A 477 -24.05 -9.74 13.48
N ASP A 478 -24.34 -10.40 12.35
CA ASP A 478 -25.25 -9.83 11.35
C ASP A 478 -26.70 -9.82 11.85
N ALA A 479 -27.13 -10.87 12.56
CA ALA A 479 -28.42 -10.89 13.24
C ALA A 479 -28.55 -9.78 14.30
N LEU A 480 -27.49 -9.51 15.08
CA LEU A 480 -27.46 -8.41 16.06
C LEU A 480 -27.59 -7.03 15.39
N LEU A 481 -26.96 -6.85 14.23
CA LEU A 481 -27.02 -5.62 13.45
C LEU A 481 -28.40 -5.41 12.81
N GLU A 482 -29.09 -6.47 12.40
CA GLU A 482 -30.42 -6.41 11.79
C GLU A 482 -31.55 -6.27 12.82
N LEU A 483 -31.41 -6.86 14.01
CA LEU A 483 -32.38 -6.74 15.11
C LEU A 483 -32.29 -5.40 15.88
N GLY A 484 -31.27 -4.58 15.62
CA GLY A 484 -31.18 -3.22 16.16
C GLY A 484 -30.88 -3.16 17.67
N ALA A 485 -29.78 -3.78 18.11
CA ALA A 485 -29.11 -3.52 19.39
C ALA A 485 -29.94 -3.64 20.70
N THR A 486 -31.12 -4.26 20.67
CA THR A 486 -32.08 -4.26 21.81
C THR A 486 -32.41 -5.65 22.36
N THR A 487 -31.51 -6.63 22.21
CA THR A 487 -31.60 -7.93 22.91
C THR A 487 -30.23 -8.46 23.29
N THR A 488 -30.05 -8.82 24.55
CA THR A 488 -28.95 -9.67 25.02
C THR A 488 -29.06 -11.04 24.33
N SER A 489 -27.98 -11.49 23.68
CA SER A 489 -27.97 -12.77 22.96
C SER A 489 -28.10 -13.96 23.90
N VAL A 490 -29.07 -14.83 23.64
CA VAL A 490 -29.15 -16.16 24.26
C VAL A 490 -27.96 -16.98 23.77
N LYS A 491 -27.17 -17.56 24.68
CA LYS A 491 -26.16 -18.55 24.32
C LYS A 491 -26.84 -19.80 23.75
N GLN A 492 -26.62 -20.12 22.48
CA GLN A 492 -26.78 -21.47 21.99
C GLN A 492 -25.46 -22.20 22.18
N GLU A 493 -25.36 -23.00 23.22
CA GLU A 493 -24.15 -23.80 23.45
C GLU A 493 -23.99 -24.78 22.27
N ASN A 494 -22.84 -24.70 21.59
CA ASN A 494 -22.44 -25.42 20.37
C ASN A 494 -22.88 -24.83 19.00
N SER A 495 -23.28 -23.56 18.89
CA SER A 495 -23.18 -22.85 17.60
C SER A 495 -21.73 -22.45 17.30
N ALA A 496 -21.29 -22.60 16.05
CA ALA A 496 -20.06 -21.99 15.56
C ALA A 496 -20.35 -20.55 15.10
N SER A 497 -19.45 -19.61 15.40
CA SER A 497 -19.58 -18.20 14.99
C SER A 497 -19.74 -18.06 13.47
N THR A 498 -20.61 -17.13 13.04
CA THR A 498 -20.78 -16.79 11.61
C THR A 498 -19.59 -15.98 11.08
N TRP A 499 -18.77 -15.46 11.97
CA TRP A 499 -17.57 -14.66 11.75
C TRP A 499 -16.32 -15.36 12.31
N ARG A 500 -15.14 -14.94 11.85
CA ARG A 500 -13.85 -15.53 12.24
C ARG A 500 -12.87 -14.49 12.75
N SER A 501 -11.89 -14.93 13.54
CA SER A 501 -10.85 -14.03 14.07
C SER A 501 -9.91 -13.58 12.95
N LEU A 502 -9.48 -12.31 13.00
CA LEU A 502 -8.51 -11.78 12.03
C LEU A 502 -7.20 -12.59 12.02
N GLN A 503 -6.81 -13.15 13.17
CA GLN A 503 -5.63 -14.01 13.30
C GLN A 503 -5.67 -15.23 12.36
N GLU A 504 -6.82 -15.88 12.18
CA GLU A 504 -6.98 -17.02 11.25
C GLU A 504 -6.72 -16.62 9.79
N ARG A 505 -7.05 -15.39 9.41
CA ARG A 505 -6.88 -14.90 8.03
C ARG A 505 -5.42 -14.94 7.57
N TYR A 506 -4.46 -14.80 8.48
CA TYR A 506 -3.05 -14.73 8.14
C TYR A 506 -2.55 -16.02 7.47
N ALA A 507 -2.86 -17.18 8.07
CA ALA A 507 -2.46 -18.48 7.53
C ALA A 507 -3.05 -18.73 6.13
N GLU A 508 -4.32 -18.36 5.93
CA GLU A 508 -4.98 -18.46 4.63
C GLU A 508 -4.37 -17.53 3.59
N PHE A 509 -4.07 -16.29 3.96
CA PHE A 509 -3.45 -15.32 3.06
C PHE A 509 -2.04 -15.75 2.64
N MET A 510 -1.23 -16.31 3.55
CA MET A 510 0.07 -16.85 3.19
C MET A 510 -0.05 -18.11 2.33
N ALA A 511 -1.00 -19.00 2.63
CA ALA A 511 -1.32 -20.14 1.77
C ALA A 511 -1.77 -19.72 0.36
N GLU A 512 -2.56 -18.65 0.22
CA GLU A 512 -2.89 -18.04 -1.07
C GLU A 512 -1.64 -17.54 -1.81
N GLN A 513 -0.74 -16.82 -1.13
CA GLN A 513 0.49 -16.33 -1.77
C GLN A 513 1.41 -17.47 -2.23
N TRP A 514 1.59 -18.51 -1.42
CA TRP A 514 2.39 -19.68 -1.78
C TRP A 514 1.72 -20.54 -2.86
N ALA A 515 0.39 -20.67 -2.86
CA ALA A 515 -0.33 -21.36 -3.94
C ALA A 515 -0.24 -20.60 -5.29
N LEU A 516 -0.11 -19.28 -5.26
CA LEU A 516 0.23 -18.49 -6.44
C LEU A 516 1.72 -18.62 -6.81
N ASP A 517 2.64 -18.65 -5.83
CA ASP A 517 4.08 -18.87 -6.07
C ASP A 517 4.33 -20.22 -6.75
N ALA A 518 3.69 -21.29 -6.28
CA ALA A 518 3.78 -22.63 -6.88
C ALA A 518 3.29 -22.68 -8.33
N LYS A 519 2.30 -21.83 -8.71
CA LYS A 519 1.85 -21.68 -10.10
C LYS A 519 2.86 -20.94 -10.97
N GLU A 520 3.51 -19.91 -10.43
CA GLU A 520 4.62 -19.23 -11.12
C GLU A 520 5.83 -20.16 -11.27
N GLU A 521 6.13 -20.97 -10.25
CA GLU A 521 7.17 -22.00 -10.26
C GLU A 521 6.92 -23.07 -11.34
N ALA A 522 5.72 -23.64 -11.41
CA ALA A 522 5.35 -24.61 -12.43
C ALA A 522 5.43 -24.02 -13.86
N HIS A 523 4.91 -22.81 -14.07
CA HIS A 523 4.95 -22.13 -15.36
C HIS A 523 6.38 -21.82 -15.82
N ALA A 524 7.21 -21.25 -14.94
CA ALA A 524 8.59 -20.92 -15.28
C ALA A 524 9.45 -22.19 -15.48
N LYS A 525 9.22 -23.27 -14.72
CA LYS A 525 9.85 -24.58 -14.97
C LYS A 525 9.51 -25.09 -16.37
N ALA A 526 8.23 -25.10 -16.75
CA ALA A 526 7.81 -25.53 -18.09
C ALA A 526 8.45 -24.67 -19.21
N ALA A 527 8.57 -23.35 -19.00
CA ALA A 527 9.24 -22.45 -19.94
C ALA A 527 10.76 -22.74 -20.07
N ILE A 528 11.44 -23.06 -18.96
CA ILE A 528 12.86 -23.48 -18.97
C ILE A 528 13.02 -24.80 -19.72
N GLU A 529 12.17 -25.79 -19.45
CA GLU A 529 12.18 -27.09 -20.12
C GLU A 529 11.91 -26.96 -21.63
N ALA A 530 10.95 -26.12 -22.04
CA ALA A 530 10.66 -25.81 -23.44
C ALA A 530 11.85 -25.13 -24.16
N ASN A 531 12.46 -24.11 -23.53
CA ASN A 531 13.64 -23.44 -24.08
C ASN A 531 14.84 -24.40 -24.18
N ASN A 532 15.05 -25.27 -23.19
CA ASN A 532 16.11 -26.27 -23.23
C ASN A 532 15.88 -27.30 -24.35
N ALA A 533 14.63 -27.74 -24.54
CA ALA A 533 14.25 -28.62 -25.65
C ALA A 533 14.42 -27.94 -27.03
N GLU A 534 14.11 -26.64 -27.16
CA GLU A 534 14.36 -25.92 -28.40
C GLU A 534 15.87 -25.77 -28.68
N ASN A 535 16.67 -25.40 -27.67
CA ASN A 535 18.12 -25.28 -27.81
C ASN A 535 18.78 -26.62 -28.16
N ALA A 536 18.31 -27.74 -27.59
CA ALA A 536 18.73 -29.07 -27.98
C ALA A 536 18.38 -29.39 -29.46
N ARG A 537 17.16 -29.07 -29.92
CA ARG A 537 16.77 -29.22 -31.33
C ARG A 537 17.62 -28.36 -32.27
N ARG A 538 17.88 -27.10 -31.90
CA ARG A 538 18.78 -26.17 -32.63
C ARG A 538 20.20 -26.72 -32.73
N ALA A 539 20.74 -27.27 -31.63
CA ALA A 539 22.06 -27.89 -31.60
C ALA A 539 22.15 -29.16 -32.46
N GLU A 540 21.13 -30.02 -32.42
CA GLU A 540 21.08 -31.22 -33.27
C GLU A 540 21.00 -30.87 -34.76
N ALA A 541 20.17 -29.89 -35.12
CA ALA A 541 20.07 -29.37 -36.49
C ALA A 541 21.41 -28.77 -36.97
N ALA A 542 22.10 -28.02 -36.11
CA ALA A 542 23.44 -27.50 -36.40
C ALA A 542 24.48 -28.63 -36.58
N ARG A 543 24.40 -29.71 -35.79
CA ARG A 543 25.27 -30.89 -35.94
C ARG A 543 25.02 -31.62 -37.27
N LYS A 544 23.76 -31.93 -37.59
CA LYS A 544 23.36 -32.54 -38.88
C LYS A 544 23.77 -31.69 -40.08
N ARG A 545 23.72 -30.36 -39.96
CA ARG A 545 24.25 -29.45 -40.99
C ARG A 545 25.77 -29.58 -41.15
N ARG A 546 26.54 -29.55 -40.05
CA ARG A 546 28.01 -29.72 -40.08
C ARG A 546 28.40 -31.08 -40.68
N GLU A 547 27.73 -32.16 -40.30
CA GLU A 547 27.90 -33.51 -40.85
C GLU A 547 27.68 -33.54 -42.38
N ASN A 548 26.60 -32.90 -42.87
CA ASN A 548 26.30 -32.83 -44.30
C ASN A 548 27.26 -31.93 -45.09
N ASP A 549 27.66 -30.79 -44.52
CA ASP A 549 28.61 -29.86 -45.16
C ASP A 549 30.04 -30.46 -45.18
N GLN A 550 30.40 -31.30 -44.21
CA GLN A 550 31.62 -32.13 -44.25
C GLN A 550 31.55 -33.19 -45.36
N ARG A 551 30.47 -34.00 -45.43
CA ARG A 551 30.29 -35.01 -46.48
C ARG A 551 30.37 -34.43 -47.89
N LYS A 552 29.81 -33.23 -48.12
CA LYS A 552 29.94 -32.50 -49.39
C LYS A 552 31.39 -32.13 -49.72
N ARG A 553 32.15 -31.64 -48.73
CA ARG A 553 33.59 -31.32 -48.90
C ARG A 553 34.42 -32.57 -49.18
N GLU A 554 34.11 -33.70 -48.56
CA GLU A 554 34.76 -34.98 -48.80
C GLU A 554 34.46 -35.51 -50.21
N ALA A 555 33.21 -35.46 -50.67
CA ALA A 555 32.83 -35.82 -52.04
C ALA A 555 33.55 -34.96 -53.10
N LEU A 556 33.54 -33.63 -52.95
CA LEU A 556 34.27 -32.71 -53.83
C LEU A 556 35.79 -32.93 -53.83
N LYS A 557 36.34 -33.43 -52.72
CA LYS A 557 37.76 -33.80 -52.63
C LYS A 557 38.06 -35.14 -53.30
N ALA A 558 37.11 -36.08 -53.30
CA ALA A 558 37.21 -37.34 -54.03
C ALA A 558 37.12 -37.12 -55.56
N GLU A 559 36.20 -36.28 -56.05
CA GLU A 559 36.12 -35.91 -57.48
C GLU A 559 37.39 -35.22 -57.98
N ARG A 560 38.06 -34.41 -57.14
CA ARG A 560 39.38 -33.83 -57.45
C ARG A 560 40.55 -34.82 -57.30
N GLY A 561 40.33 -36.02 -56.75
CA GLY A 561 41.35 -37.03 -56.52
C GLY A 561 41.78 -37.81 -57.77
N THR A 562 41.04 -37.71 -58.87
CA THR A 562 41.26 -38.48 -60.12
C THR A 562 41.95 -37.67 -61.23
N ALA A 563 42.56 -36.52 -60.92
CA ALA A 563 43.29 -35.69 -61.87
C ALA A 563 44.80 -35.74 -61.62
N THR A 564 45.54 -36.50 -62.45
CA THR A 564 47.01 -36.53 -62.43
C THR A 564 47.58 -35.17 -62.86
N PRO A 565 48.49 -34.54 -62.09
CA PRO A 565 49.05 -33.26 -62.47
C PRO A 565 50.10 -33.42 -63.59
N PRO A 566 50.08 -32.58 -64.65
CA PRO A 566 51.23 -32.44 -65.53
C PRO A 566 52.35 -31.70 -64.78
N VAL A 567 53.59 -32.14 -65.00
CA VAL A 567 54.79 -31.43 -64.54
C VAL A 567 55.20 -30.43 -65.62
N ASP A 568 55.42 -29.17 -65.26
CA ASP A 568 56.37 -28.33 -66.00
C ASP A 568 57.00 -27.24 -65.10
N HIS A 569 58.14 -26.72 -65.53
CA HIS A 569 58.97 -25.76 -64.79
C HIS A 569 58.95 -24.37 -65.42
N THR A 570 58.93 -23.31 -64.60
CA THR A 570 59.97 -22.23 -64.57
C THR A 570 59.63 -21.13 -63.55
N PRO A 571 60.62 -20.38 -63.03
CA PRO A 571 60.39 -19.28 -62.08
C PRO A 571 60.31 -17.90 -62.77
N GLY A 572 59.53 -16.98 -62.19
CA GLY A 572 59.43 -15.58 -62.65
C GLY A 572 59.03 -14.62 -61.53
N THR A 573 59.83 -13.56 -61.32
CA THR A 573 59.68 -12.58 -60.24
C THR A 573 58.92 -11.34 -60.69
N THR A 574 57.99 -10.82 -59.89
CA THR A 574 57.71 -9.37 -59.77
C THR A 574 56.90 -9.05 -58.50
N THR A 575 56.98 -7.80 -58.03
CA THR A 575 56.51 -7.35 -56.70
C THR A 575 55.31 -6.36 -56.83
N PRO A 576 54.77 -5.74 -55.74
CA PRO A 576 53.31 -5.61 -55.59
C PRO A 576 52.73 -4.26 -56.09
N GLN A 577 51.41 -4.17 -56.10
CA GLN A 577 50.68 -2.90 -56.12
C GLN A 577 49.59 -2.86 -55.05
N ASN A 578 49.42 -1.70 -54.42
CA ASN A 578 48.34 -1.42 -53.47
C ASN A 578 47.01 -1.23 -54.21
N LEU A 579 45.91 -1.60 -53.56
CA LEU A 579 44.59 -1.01 -53.75
C LEU A 579 44.01 -0.68 -52.36
N GLU A 580 43.40 0.49 -52.24
CA GLU A 580 42.84 1.00 -50.99
C GLU A 580 41.49 0.36 -50.63
N PRO A 581 41.05 0.40 -49.35
CA PRO A 581 39.78 -0.17 -48.93
C PRO A 581 38.58 0.73 -49.27
N ASP A 582 37.53 0.14 -49.86
CA ASP A 582 36.23 0.81 -50.02
C ASP A 582 35.57 1.13 -48.66
N VAL A 583 34.97 2.32 -48.56
CA VAL A 583 34.24 2.80 -47.38
C VAL A 583 32.74 2.92 -47.69
N PRO A 584 31.87 2.07 -47.11
CA PRO A 584 30.42 2.27 -47.16
C PRO A 584 29.97 3.45 -46.28
N PRO A 585 28.86 4.14 -46.62
CA PRO A 585 28.48 5.42 -46.04
C PRO A 585 27.70 5.33 -44.71
N ASP A 586 27.51 6.50 -44.07
CA ASP A 586 26.69 6.71 -42.87
C ASP A 586 25.27 6.09 -42.96
N GLY A 587 24.88 5.36 -41.92
CA GLY A 587 23.63 4.60 -41.86
C GLY A 587 22.93 4.67 -40.50
N LEU A 588 22.70 5.89 -39.97
CA LEU A 588 22.10 6.14 -38.65
C LEU A 588 20.65 5.63 -38.52
N SER A 589 20.48 4.36 -38.15
CA SER A 589 19.21 3.79 -37.68
C SER A 589 19.43 2.52 -36.84
N HIS A 590 18.43 2.15 -36.03
CA HIS A 590 18.37 0.88 -35.26
C HIS A 590 19.45 0.63 -34.19
N LEU A 591 19.56 1.55 -33.21
CA LEU A 591 19.89 1.12 -31.84
C LEU A 591 18.70 0.35 -31.25
N GLY A 592 18.74 -0.98 -31.33
CA GLY A 592 17.72 -1.87 -30.75
C GLY A 592 17.70 -1.81 -29.22
N THR A 593 16.50 -1.70 -28.64
CA THR A 593 16.30 -1.52 -27.19
C THR A 593 16.09 -2.85 -26.45
N ASP A 594 16.92 -3.85 -26.73
CA ASP A 594 16.73 -5.22 -26.23
C ASP A 594 17.41 -5.47 -24.87
N GLY A 595 17.05 -4.62 -23.90
CA GLY A 595 17.27 -4.87 -22.48
C GLY A 595 16.18 -5.78 -21.92
N ALA A 596 16.16 -7.04 -22.35
CA ALA A 596 15.10 -8.00 -22.01
C ALA A 596 15.16 -8.43 -20.53
N TYR A 597 14.53 -7.65 -19.65
CA TYR A 597 14.17 -8.10 -18.31
C TYR A 597 13.22 -9.30 -18.43
N VAL A 598 13.59 -10.44 -17.86
CA VAL A 598 12.62 -11.55 -17.69
C VAL A 598 11.68 -11.18 -16.56
N TYR A 599 10.56 -10.60 -16.97
CA TYR A 599 9.45 -10.26 -16.11
C TYR A 599 8.81 -11.52 -15.51
N GLN A 600 8.60 -11.53 -14.20
CA GLN A 600 7.50 -12.30 -13.61
C GLN A 600 6.19 -11.58 -13.95
N VAL A 601 5.72 -11.80 -15.18
CA VAL A 601 4.33 -11.56 -15.62
C VAL A 601 3.77 -12.94 -15.91
N VAL A 602 3.25 -13.58 -14.88
CA VAL A 602 2.50 -14.83 -15.03
C VAL A 602 1.02 -14.44 -15.05
N ASP A 603 0.43 -14.54 -16.24
CA ASP A 603 -1.01 -14.49 -16.40
C ASP A 603 -1.61 -15.81 -15.92
N ALA A 604 -1.96 -15.88 -14.64
CA ALA A 604 -2.50 -17.09 -14.02
C ALA A 604 -3.89 -17.46 -14.56
N SER A 605 -4.52 -16.63 -15.41
CA SER A 605 -5.78 -16.96 -16.07
C SER A 605 -5.59 -17.81 -17.33
N ALA A 606 -4.52 -17.59 -18.11
CA ALA A 606 -4.21 -18.38 -19.30
C ALA A 606 -3.90 -19.87 -18.97
N ALA A 607 -3.56 -20.15 -17.71
CA ALA A 607 -3.41 -21.51 -17.20
C ALA A 607 -4.74 -22.30 -17.19
N TRP A 608 -5.91 -21.65 -17.11
CA TRP A 608 -7.20 -22.33 -17.16
C TRP A 608 -7.48 -22.90 -18.54
N ASP A 609 -7.32 -22.11 -19.60
CA ASP A 609 -7.54 -22.56 -20.98
C ASP A 609 -6.56 -23.70 -21.34
N ALA A 610 -5.27 -23.53 -20.99
CA ALA A 610 -4.23 -24.53 -21.25
C ALA A 610 -4.42 -25.84 -20.46
N LEU A 611 -5.01 -25.81 -19.26
CA LEU A 611 -5.34 -27.02 -18.51
C LEU A 611 -6.68 -27.63 -18.96
N ALA A 612 -7.68 -26.84 -19.33
CA ALA A 612 -8.98 -27.34 -19.78
C ALA A 612 -8.89 -28.12 -21.10
N ASP A 613 -7.99 -27.72 -22.01
CA ASP A 613 -7.74 -28.47 -23.24
C ASP A 613 -6.88 -29.73 -23.01
N ILE A 614 -6.09 -29.80 -21.93
CA ILE A 614 -5.43 -31.06 -21.50
C ILE A 614 -6.45 -32.00 -20.84
N ASP A 615 -7.33 -31.48 -19.99
CA ASP A 615 -8.30 -32.27 -19.25
C ASP A 615 -9.39 -32.86 -20.16
N LYS A 616 -9.79 -32.14 -21.22
CA LYS A 616 -10.61 -32.71 -22.31
C LYS A 616 -9.95 -33.92 -22.99
N VAL A 617 -8.64 -33.88 -23.19
CA VAL A 617 -7.88 -34.98 -23.84
C VAL A 617 -7.69 -36.17 -22.89
N GLN A 618 -7.73 -35.97 -21.57
CA GLN A 618 -7.67 -37.06 -20.60
C GLN A 618 -9.04 -37.71 -20.30
N ASN A 619 -10.13 -36.95 -20.38
CA ASN A 619 -11.47 -37.46 -20.06
C ASN A 619 -12.12 -38.34 -21.16
N GLU A 620 -11.53 -38.47 -22.36
CA GLU A 620 -12.00 -39.45 -23.36
C GLU A 620 -11.60 -40.91 -23.05
N GLY A 621 -10.84 -41.17 -21.98
CA GLY A 621 -10.62 -42.55 -21.55
C GLY A 621 -9.86 -42.75 -20.24
N LEU A 622 -10.60 -42.92 -19.13
CA LEU A 622 -10.38 -43.94 -18.07
C LEU A 622 -11.46 -43.82 -16.97
N ASP A 623 -12.53 -44.62 -17.05
CA ASP A 623 -13.50 -44.77 -15.96
C ASP A 623 -12.93 -45.65 -14.84
N VAL A 624 -12.36 -45.00 -13.80
CA VAL A 624 -11.83 -45.67 -12.61
C VAL A 624 -12.25 -44.92 -11.35
N LYS A 625 -13.21 -45.47 -10.61
CA LYS A 625 -13.62 -44.98 -9.28
C LYS A 625 -12.43 -45.01 -8.31
N ARG A 626 -12.21 -43.90 -7.61
CA ARG A 626 -11.32 -43.84 -6.43
C ARG A 626 -12.16 -43.74 -5.16
N GLU A 627 -12.14 -44.79 -4.36
CA GLU A 627 -12.62 -44.74 -2.98
C GLU A 627 -11.56 -44.06 -2.11
N PHE A 628 -12.01 -43.25 -1.14
CA PHE A 628 -11.14 -42.56 -0.19
C PHE A 628 -11.12 -43.32 1.15
N THR A 629 -9.92 -43.60 1.66
CA THR A 629 -9.71 -43.97 3.07
C THR A 629 -8.68 -43.02 3.69
N PRO A 630 -9.00 -42.33 4.80
CA PRO A 630 -8.06 -41.45 5.48
C PRO A 630 -7.01 -42.24 6.28
N MET A 631 -5.79 -41.71 6.37
CA MET A 631 -4.71 -42.29 7.16
C MET A 631 -4.52 -41.47 8.46
N GLU A 632 -4.67 -42.12 9.61
CA GLU A 632 -4.36 -41.51 10.90
C GLU A 632 -2.84 -41.28 11.04
N TRP A 633 -2.46 -40.09 11.50
CA TRP A 633 -1.09 -39.84 11.95
C TRP A 633 -0.97 -40.13 13.44
N LYS A 634 -0.01 -40.99 13.81
CA LYS A 634 0.46 -41.13 15.20
C LYS A 634 1.75 -40.35 15.41
N GLN A 635 1.92 -39.92 16.64
CA GLN A 635 2.97 -39.05 17.12
C GLN A 635 3.98 -39.85 17.96
N GLU A 636 5.27 -39.67 17.68
CA GLU A 636 6.41 -39.98 18.55
C GLU A 636 7.33 -38.74 18.60
#